data_AF-A0A7J6T099-F1
#
_entry.id   AF-A0A7J6T099-F1
#
_cell.length_a   1.000
_cell.length_b   1.000
_cell.length_c   1.000
_cell.angle_alpha   90.00
_cell.angle_beta   90.00
_cell.angle_gamma   90.00
#
_symmetry.space_group_name_H-M   'P 1'
#
loop_
_entity.id
_entity.type
_entity.pdbx_description
1 polymer ?
#
loop_
_entity_poly.entity_id
_entity_poly.type
_entity_poly.pdbx_seq_one_letter_code
_entity_poly.pdbx_strand_id
1 'polypeptide(L)'
;MLMLIFYGTLLSLAVGRVLLTPDEKGLCECDYFKIDITDECPKTSMGFDWEVLGEELYKVRALTFAGSRGREHRIRQLSAILNTATTPFHLGFECPLATASLYWSLAQDMAAEGRMRRAQALLIMGFIFTRDKGFHECTPWPVQGWDMLLGALHARQYVESAEAPSQLPDVPTHRDSTSKFAIVSICGYAANETVRVLSEENHALYAQLHGYALYQFGGPEDIYTSVNANMSIEGRKPFFWKVNAVRNVMDLEGSERPDWIMWMDCDAFYMDPERSIDSVIRMYAYNTSHPAEKGVEELRIHQGDSEIAQALKWALYPHLQDGGENLEGGPAVELLIAVDSTGVNNGVWMIRNSEWSKNFLSRWWNSGILEGAGKDHNCSDQSTMQYELLYDGSTRQLLDYEGAREWDRLDGPMWPREVRVVRQEHMQSFHEATAQSVLSREYQDGDFVRHHPGCHYYKLPCQWLYAEASDIFKEKLQRLITSHVSHKQGGIALVVGCGDGIGRAIIERLAEDPGIAKVVAVRRNRAKLDELLGQIENHKIHGLPADARFEEEVVRLFDETERRFGPIDLCVHNIGANVSFTVEETTARVYRKVWEMAGLSAFYTARECAKRMGQRGEGTLVITSATASVRGKAGYSAFAGALHAKRALAQSLTCELGPKGVHVAHVVVDGPVDTPWVRDQLASEDDIAKLIPPRTIAETIVFLHNQSPGGWSNEVDLRGASMSPWWS
;
A
#
# COMPACT_ATOMS: atom_id res chain seq x y z
N MET A 1 15.56 -24.20 30.42
CA MET A 1 16.82 -24.48 29.70
C MET A 1 16.79 -25.83 28.97
N LEU A 2 16.59 -26.97 29.65
CA LEU A 2 16.47 -28.29 28.97
C LEU A 2 15.20 -28.46 28.10
N MET A 3 14.12 -27.74 28.40
CA MET A 3 12.89 -27.73 27.60
C MET A 3 13.00 -26.92 26.29
N LEU A 4 13.90 -25.94 26.22
CA LEU A 4 14.18 -25.13 25.02
C LEU A 4 15.02 -25.90 23.99
N ILE A 5 15.92 -26.76 24.47
CA ILE A 5 16.72 -27.64 23.62
C ILE A 5 15.81 -28.70 22.94
N PHE A 6 14.84 -29.26 23.68
CA PHE A 6 13.91 -30.27 23.15
C PHE A 6 12.93 -29.72 22.10
N TYR A 7 12.48 -28.47 22.24
CA TYR A 7 11.62 -27.83 21.22
C TYR A 7 12.40 -27.44 19.96
N GLY A 8 13.68 -27.04 20.08
CA GLY A 8 14.56 -26.78 18.94
C GLY A 8 14.79 -28.03 18.08
N THR A 9 15.04 -29.19 18.70
CA THR A 9 15.27 -30.44 17.94
C THR A 9 14.00 -31.00 17.29
N LEU A 10 12.83 -30.83 17.91
CA LEU A 10 11.55 -31.30 17.36
C LEU A 10 11.04 -30.43 16.21
N LEU A 11 11.33 -29.13 16.21
CA LEU A 11 11.02 -28.24 15.08
C LEU A 11 11.93 -28.55 13.88
N SER A 12 13.22 -28.83 14.09
CA SER A 12 14.13 -29.28 13.03
C SER A 12 13.69 -30.60 12.37
N LEU A 13 13.12 -31.53 13.14
CA LEU A 13 12.61 -32.81 12.63
C LEU A 13 11.24 -32.70 11.94
N ALA A 14 10.40 -31.75 12.33
CA ALA A 14 9.09 -31.52 11.71
C ALA A 14 9.19 -30.71 10.41
N VAL A 15 10.09 -29.72 10.35
CA VAL A 15 10.33 -28.89 9.15
C VAL A 15 11.11 -29.68 8.09
N GLY A 16 12.03 -30.57 8.49
CA GLY A 16 12.71 -31.49 7.58
C GLY A 16 11.78 -32.47 6.83
N ARG A 17 10.53 -32.65 7.28
CA ARG A 17 9.54 -33.54 6.63
C ARG A 17 8.65 -32.89 5.59
N VAL A 18 8.59 -31.56 5.51
CA VAL A 18 7.67 -30.85 4.60
C VAL A 18 8.37 -30.39 3.31
N LEU A 19 9.71 -30.28 3.30
CA LEU A 19 10.49 -29.81 2.14
C LEU A 19 11.46 -30.85 1.55
N LEU A 20 11.47 -32.08 2.08
CA LEU A 20 12.20 -33.20 1.50
C LEU A 20 11.21 -34.33 1.23
N THR A 21 10.74 -34.45 -0.01
CA THR A 21 10.41 -35.79 -0.51
C THR A 21 11.72 -36.58 -0.46
N PRO A 22 11.81 -37.66 0.33
CA PRO A 22 13.05 -38.39 0.54
C PRO A 22 13.33 -39.33 -0.63
N ASP A 23 13.38 -38.81 -1.86
CA ASP A 23 13.82 -39.57 -3.02
C ASP A 23 14.84 -38.76 -3.83
N GLU A 24 16.05 -39.30 -3.86
CA GLU A 24 17.12 -39.07 -4.85
C GLU A 24 18.00 -37.80 -4.76
N LYS A 25 18.66 -37.60 -3.62
CA LYS A 25 20.13 -37.44 -3.48
C LYS A 25 20.45 -37.14 -2.01
N GLY A 26 21.27 -37.99 -1.39
CA GLY A 26 21.61 -37.88 0.02
C GLY A 26 22.12 -36.49 0.40
N LEU A 27 21.69 -36.00 1.57
CA LEU A 27 22.53 -35.09 2.35
C LEU A 27 23.90 -35.76 2.43
N CYS A 28 24.93 -35.15 1.85
CA CYS A 28 26.28 -35.70 1.89
C CYS A 28 26.65 -36.01 3.35
N GLU A 29 27.02 -37.25 3.66
CA GLU A 29 27.75 -37.53 4.89
C GLU A 29 29.05 -36.71 4.83
N CYS A 30 29.11 -35.60 5.59
CA CYS A 30 30.29 -34.77 5.68
C CYS A 30 31.41 -35.59 6.35
N ASP A 31 32.43 -36.00 5.58
CA ASP A 31 33.64 -36.61 6.14
C ASP A 31 34.62 -35.49 6.54
N TYR A 32 34.37 -34.86 7.70
CA TYR A 32 35.17 -33.75 8.23
C TYR A 32 36.66 -34.09 8.43
N PHE A 33 37.04 -35.37 8.40
CA PHE A 33 38.43 -35.80 8.47
C PHE A 33 39.17 -35.76 7.13
N LYS A 34 38.46 -35.52 6.01
CA LYS A 34 39.03 -35.45 4.65
C LYS A 34 39.04 -34.05 4.03
N ILE A 35 38.42 -33.06 4.65
CA ILE A 35 38.31 -31.71 4.09
C ILE A 35 39.46 -30.86 4.65
N ASP A 36 40.39 -30.45 3.79
CA ASP A 36 41.49 -29.56 4.15
C ASP A 36 41.04 -28.09 4.02
N ILE A 37 41.39 -27.24 4.98
CA ILE A 37 41.11 -25.80 4.95
C ILE A 37 41.65 -25.16 3.66
N THR A 38 42.75 -25.70 3.13
CA THR A 38 43.39 -25.24 1.90
C THR A 38 42.68 -25.70 0.61
N ASP A 39 41.71 -26.61 0.69
CA ASP A 39 40.88 -26.99 -0.46
C ASP A 39 39.81 -25.93 -0.76
N GLU A 40 39.36 -25.19 0.25
CA GLU A 40 38.31 -24.16 0.12
C GLU A 40 38.88 -22.74 -0.08
N CYS A 41 40.14 -22.52 0.31
CA CYS A 41 40.79 -21.21 0.24
C CYS A 41 42.24 -21.31 -0.28
N PRO A 42 42.71 -20.32 -1.06
CA PRO A 42 44.07 -20.35 -1.61
C PRO A 42 45.12 -20.33 -0.49
N LYS A 43 46.21 -21.11 -0.64
CA LYS A 43 47.26 -21.21 0.40
C LYS A 43 47.93 -19.87 0.73
N THR A 44 48.15 -19.03 -0.27
CA THR A 44 48.68 -17.66 -0.10
C THR A 44 48.12 -16.75 -1.18
N SER A 45 47.54 -15.63 -0.78
CA SER A 45 47.07 -14.59 -1.69
C SER A 45 47.45 -13.22 -1.12
N MET A 46 48.00 -12.33 -1.97
CA MET A 46 48.41 -10.95 -1.65
C MET A 46 48.90 -10.67 -0.21
N GLY A 47 49.71 -11.57 0.36
CA GLY A 47 50.36 -11.41 1.67
C GLY A 47 49.58 -11.93 2.89
N PHE A 48 48.46 -12.65 2.72
CA PHE A 48 47.69 -13.25 3.80
C PHE A 48 47.71 -14.79 3.73
N ASP A 49 47.94 -15.44 4.88
CA ASP A 49 48.03 -16.90 5.02
C ASP A 49 46.74 -17.43 5.66
N TRP A 50 45.89 -18.03 4.84
CA TRP A 50 44.57 -18.52 5.25
C TRP A 50 44.65 -19.79 6.11
N GLU A 51 45.71 -20.58 5.97
CA GLU A 51 45.92 -21.79 6.78
C GLU A 51 46.23 -21.41 8.23
N VAL A 52 47.16 -20.45 8.41
CA VAL A 52 47.47 -19.87 9.72
C VAL A 52 46.23 -19.21 10.34
N LEU A 53 45.42 -18.50 9.53
CA LEU A 53 44.16 -17.93 10.01
C LEU A 53 43.21 -19.01 10.54
N GLY A 54 43.04 -20.11 9.81
CA GLY A 54 42.18 -21.22 10.21
C GLY A 54 42.56 -21.76 11.58
N GLU A 55 43.85 -22.04 11.79
CA GLU A 55 44.36 -22.49 13.10
C GLU A 55 44.08 -21.48 14.22
N GLU A 56 44.36 -20.19 13.99
CA GLU A 56 44.12 -19.14 14.98
C GLU A 56 42.63 -19.01 15.32
N LEU A 57 41.75 -19.14 14.33
CA LEU A 57 40.31 -19.09 14.55
C LEU A 57 39.82 -20.25 15.41
N TYR A 58 40.35 -21.46 15.21
CA TYR A 58 40.06 -22.61 16.06
C TYR A 58 40.60 -22.44 17.49
N LYS A 59 41.81 -21.91 17.66
CA LYS A 59 42.38 -21.58 18.99
C LYS A 59 41.51 -20.56 19.72
N VAL A 60 41.09 -19.50 19.02
CA VAL A 60 40.22 -18.46 19.57
C VAL A 60 38.85 -19.03 19.93
N ARG A 61 38.25 -19.89 19.09
CA ARG A 61 36.98 -20.55 19.40
C ARG A 61 37.06 -21.47 20.61
N ALA A 62 38.20 -22.14 20.84
CA ALA A 62 38.40 -22.95 22.05
C ALA A 62 38.32 -22.13 23.34
N LEU A 63 38.65 -20.83 23.28
CA LEU A 63 38.51 -19.92 24.42
C LEU A 63 37.04 -19.67 24.80
N THR A 64 36.05 -20.05 23.99
CA THR A 64 34.60 -19.88 24.28
C THR A 64 34.22 -20.34 25.70
N PHE A 65 34.92 -21.35 26.22
CA PHE A 65 34.69 -21.91 27.55
C PHE A 65 35.44 -21.20 28.71
N ALA A 66 36.24 -20.18 28.44
CA ALA A 66 37.16 -19.54 29.40
C ALA A 66 36.54 -18.39 30.25
N GLY A 67 35.21 -18.28 30.33
CA GLY A 67 34.53 -17.24 31.14
C GLY A 67 34.65 -15.82 30.56
N SER A 68 34.28 -14.79 31.35
CA SER A 68 34.14 -13.39 30.88
C SER A 68 35.46 -12.74 30.44
N ARG A 69 36.55 -12.92 31.19
CA ARG A 69 37.88 -12.41 30.79
C ARG A 69 38.40 -13.05 29.50
N GLY A 70 38.07 -14.32 29.26
CA GLY A 70 38.40 -15.01 28.01
C GLY A 70 37.65 -14.41 26.81
N ARG A 71 36.41 -13.95 27.01
CA ARG A 71 35.57 -13.36 25.96
C ARG A 71 36.09 -12.01 25.47
N GLU A 72 36.42 -11.08 26.36
CA GLU A 72 36.98 -9.76 25.95
C GLU A 72 38.29 -9.91 25.17
N HIS A 73 39.10 -10.91 25.54
CA HIS A 73 40.33 -11.23 24.84
C HIS A 73 40.04 -11.78 23.43
N ARG A 74 39.05 -12.69 23.30
CA ARG A 74 38.62 -13.20 21.99
C ARG A 74 38.11 -12.08 21.09
N ILE A 75 37.21 -11.22 21.57
CA ILE A 75 36.64 -10.13 20.76
C ILE A 75 37.77 -9.26 20.19
N ARG A 76 38.75 -8.89 21.02
CA ARG A 76 39.92 -8.12 20.58
C ARG A 76 40.76 -8.86 19.54
N GLN A 77 41.04 -10.15 19.76
CA GLN A 77 41.80 -10.97 18.81
C GLN A 77 41.07 -11.12 17.47
N LEU A 78 39.79 -11.52 17.48
CA LEU A 78 38.97 -11.67 16.28
C LEU A 78 38.82 -10.35 15.53
N SER A 79 38.65 -9.23 16.24
CA SER A 79 38.55 -7.91 15.62
C SER A 79 39.85 -7.50 14.93
N ALA A 80 41.01 -7.75 15.54
CA ALA A 80 42.32 -7.46 14.94
C ALA A 80 42.56 -8.31 13.69
N ILE A 81 42.20 -9.59 13.75
CA ILE A 81 42.28 -10.53 12.63
C ILE A 81 41.35 -10.09 11.49
N LEU A 82 40.08 -9.82 11.80
CA LEU A 82 39.09 -9.35 10.84
C LEU A 82 39.53 -8.06 10.16
N ASN A 83 40.03 -7.10 10.93
CA ASN A 83 40.54 -5.85 10.38
C ASN A 83 41.71 -6.11 9.44
N THR A 84 42.63 -7.01 9.77
CA THR A 84 43.75 -7.38 8.89
C THR A 84 43.25 -8.03 7.60
N ALA A 85 42.31 -8.98 7.69
CA ALA A 85 41.75 -9.69 6.54
C ALA A 85 40.86 -8.82 5.64
N THR A 86 40.31 -7.72 6.16
CA THR A 86 39.37 -6.84 5.45
C THR A 86 39.87 -5.41 5.23
N THR A 87 41.12 -5.07 5.60
CA THR A 87 41.68 -3.71 5.41
C THR A 87 41.62 -3.29 3.93
N PRO A 88 41.96 -4.15 2.96
CA PRO A 88 41.41 -4.08 1.62
C PRO A 88 40.24 -5.06 1.54
N PHE A 89 39.01 -4.56 1.56
CA PHE A 89 37.81 -5.41 1.70
C PHE A 89 37.70 -6.47 0.58
N HIS A 90 38.20 -6.18 -0.63
CA HIS A 90 38.23 -7.14 -1.73
C HIS A 90 39.04 -8.41 -1.42
N LEU A 91 40.02 -8.37 -0.52
CA LEU A 91 40.77 -9.56 -0.09
C LEU A 91 39.89 -10.54 0.69
N GLY A 92 38.89 -10.04 1.41
CA GLY A 92 37.92 -10.88 2.12
C GLY A 92 37.13 -11.81 1.18
N PHE A 93 37.01 -11.46 -0.11
CA PHE A 93 36.39 -12.30 -1.14
C PHE A 93 37.31 -13.40 -1.69
N GLU A 94 38.62 -13.37 -1.40
CA GLU A 94 39.52 -14.45 -1.81
C GLU A 94 39.22 -15.75 -1.05
N CYS A 95 38.87 -15.62 0.24
CA CYS A 95 38.43 -16.72 1.09
C CYS A 95 37.14 -16.35 1.85
N PRO A 96 35.97 -16.44 1.19
CA PRO A 96 34.70 -16.05 1.77
C PRO A 96 34.31 -16.77 3.06
N LEU A 97 34.60 -18.07 3.15
CA LEU A 97 34.21 -18.88 4.31
C LEU A 97 35.00 -18.52 5.57
N ALA A 98 36.30 -18.20 5.44
CA ALA A 98 37.09 -17.68 6.56
C ALA A 98 36.58 -16.32 7.03
N THR A 99 36.33 -15.41 6.09
CA THR A 99 35.81 -14.08 6.40
C THR A 99 34.44 -14.17 7.08
N ALA A 100 33.52 -14.98 6.56
CA ALA A 100 32.22 -15.23 7.18
C ALA A 100 32.36 -15.88 8.56
N SER A 101 33.33 -16.78 8.77
CA SER A 101 33.57 -17.40 10.07
C SER A 101 34.05 -16.41 11.14
N LEU A 102 34.83 -15.40 10.74
CA LEU A 102 35.23 -14.31 11.63
C LEU A 102 34.02 -13.47 12.06
N TYR A 103 33.19 -13.06 11.10
CA TYR A 103 31.95 -12.32 11.38
C TYR A 103 30.98 -13.13 12.25
N TRP A 104 30.78 -14.41 11.95
CA TRP A 104 29.98 -15.34 12.73
C TRP A 104 30.46 -15.44 14.19
N SER A 105 31.76 -15.66 14.37
CA SER A 105 32.35 -15.79 15.71
C SER A 105 32.20 -14.51 16.53
N LEU A 106 32.42 -13.34 15.91
CA LEU A 106 32.19 -12.04 16.54
C LEU A 106 30.71 -11.83 16.87
N ALA A 107 29.79 -12.20 15.97
CA ALA A 107 28.36 -12.07 16.19
C ALA A 107 27.89 -12.92 17.38
N GLN A 108 28.41 -14.14 17.53
CA GLN A 108 28.13 -14.99 18.68
C GLN A 108 28.58 -14.34 19.99
N ASP A 109 29.79 -13.78 20.03
CA ASP A 109 30.31 -13.09 21.21
C ASP A 109 29.48 -11.82 21.53
N MET A 110 29.07 -11.03 20.52
CA MET A 110 28.19 -9.87 20.70
C MET A 110 26.80 -10.27 21.22
N ALA A 111 26.19 -11.31 20.64
CA ALA A 111 24.90 -11.82 21.09
C ALA A 111 24.97 -12.33 22.54
N ALA A 112 26.08 -12.98 22.91
CA ALA A 112 26.32 -13.45 24.28
C ALA A 112 26.52 -12.32 25.31
N GLU A 113 26.79 -11.09 24.84
CA GLU A 113 26.81 -9.86 25.65
C GLU A 113 25.47 -9.11 25.64
N GLY A 114 24.44 -9.65 24.98
CA GLY A 114 23.15 -8.98 24.81
C GLY A 114 23.17 -7.88 23.73
N ARG A 115 24.24 -7.77 22.94
CA ARG A 115 24.40 -6.78 21.86
C ARG A 115 23.83 -7.33 20.54
N MET A 116 22.52 -7.56 20.51
CA MET A 116 21.85 -8.22 19.39
C MET A 116 21.84 -7.42 18.09
N ARG A 117 21.85 -6.08 18.12
CA ARG A 117 21.97 -5.24 16.90
C ARG A 117 23.33 -5.40 16.26
N ARG A 118 24.41 -5.37 17.06
CA ARG A 118 25.76 -5.60 16.53
C ARG A 118 25.94 -7.02 16.03
N ALA A 119 25.39 -8.00 16.74
CA ALA A 119 25.36 -9.38 16.27
C ALA A 119 24.66 -9.47 14.90
N GLN A 120 23.47 -8.87 14.75
CA GLN A 120 22.76 -8.83 13.48
C GLN A 120 23.58 -8.14 12.37
N ALA A 121 24.20 -6.99 12.65
CA ALA A 121 25.05 -6.27 11.69
C ALA A 121 26.23 -7.13 11.20
N LEU A 122 26.90 -7.81 12.12
CA LEU A 122 28.02 -8.72 11.81
C LEU A 122 27.56 -9.91 10.97
N LEU A 123 26.39 -10.48 11.27
CA LEU A 123 25.81 -11.59 10.49
C LEU A 123 25.48 -11.15 9.06
N ILE A 124 24.90 -9.96 8.89
CA ILE A 124 24.66 -9.34 7.58
C ILE A 124 25.98 -9.18 6.83
N MET A 125 27.02 -8.65 7.48
CA MET A 125 28.35 -8.51 6.89
C MET A 125 28.99 -9.85 6.51
N GLY A 126 28.77 -10.92 7.28
CA GLY A 126 29.22 -12.27 6.95
C GLY A 126 28.54 -12.84 5.69
N PHE A 127 27.23 -12.60 5.55
CA PHE A 127 26.42 -13.10 4.43
C PHE A 127 26.86 -12.55 3.07
N ILE A 128 27.40 -11.33 3.05
CA ILE A 128 27.92 -10.68 1.85
C ILE A 128 28.91 -11.56 1.09
N PHE A 129 29.79 -12.27 1.81
CA PHE A 129 30.90 -12.99 1.19
C PHE A 129 30.48 -14.35 0.62
N THR A 130 29.49 -15.01 1.24
CA THR A 130 29.12 -16.40 0.94
C THR A 130 27.92 -16.54 0.01
N ARG A 131 27.30 -15.44 -0.39
CA ARG A 131 26.05 -15.41 -1.16
C ARG A 131 26.14 -16.04 -2.55
N ASP A 132 27.31 -15.99 -3.19
CA ASP A 132 27.51 -16.45 -4.58
C ASP A 132 28.06 -17.88 -4.68
N LYS A 133 28.98 -18.26 -3.79
CA LYS A 133 29.59 -19.60 -3.80
C LYS A 133 28.71 -20.67 -3.15
N GLY A 134 27.60 -20.26 -2.54
CA GLY A 134 26.79 -21.10 -1.67
C GLY A 134 27.51 -21.36 -0.35
N PHE A 135 26.75 -21.63 0.69
CA PHE A 135 27.33 -22.23 1.89
C PHE A 135 27.58 -23.71 1.65
N HIS A 136 28.82 -24.14 1.84
CA HIS A 136 29.11 -25.55 2.03
C HIS A 136 28.76 -25.91 3.47
N GLU A 137 27.66 -26.65 3.67
CA GLU A 137 27.30 -27.17 5.00
C GLU A 137 28.39 -28.11 5.55
N CYS A 138 29.17 -28.73 4.67
CA CYS A 138 30.38 -29.47 5.00
C CYS A 138 31.62 -28.59 4.75
N THR A 139 31.96 -27.70 5.69
CA THR A 139 33.18 -26.88 5.65
C THR A 139 34.07 -27.15 6.88
N PRO A 140 35.41 -27.13 6.76
CA PRO A 140 36.32 -27.21 7.89
C PRO A 140 36.47 -25.85 8.56
N TRP A 141 35.78 -24.80 8.12
CA TRP A 141 35.73 -23.51 8.81
C TRP A 141 34.66 -23.52 9.92
N PRO A 142 34.82 -22.75 11.00
CA PRO A 142 33.90 -22.78 12.15
C PRO A 142 32.59 -22.00 11.92
N VAL A 143 31.96 -22.18 10.75
CA VAL A 143 30.67 -21.60 10.36
C VAL A 143 29.85 -22.62 9.58
N GLN A 144 28.54 -22.62 9.75
CA GLN A 144 27.60 -23.34 8.89
C GLN A 144 26.62 -22.33 8.30
N GLY A 145 26.18 -22.56 7.06
CA GLY A 145 25.30 -21.62 6.37
C GLY A 145 23.95 -21.51 7.05
N TRP A 146 23.37 -22.65 7.37
CA TRP A 146 22.10 -22.72 8.07
C TRP A 146 22.15 -22.04 9.44
N ASP A 147 23.23 -22.25 10.20
CA ASP A 147 23.43 -21.61 11.50
C ASP A 147 23.50 -20.08 11.38
N MET A 148 24.21 -19.57 10.37
CA MET A 148 24.32 -18.13 10.15
C MET A 148 22.97 -17.52 9.78
N LEU A 149 22.16 -18.22 8.99
CA LEU A 149 20.83 -17.75 8.53
C LEU A 149 19.83 -17.72 9.68
N LEU A 150 19.78 -18.79 10.47
CA LEU A 150 18.97 -18.87 11.68
C LEU A 150 19.43 -17.85 12.73
N GLY A 151 20.73 -17.67 12.89
CA GLY A 151 21.31 -16.64 13.75
C GLY A 151 20.86 -15.24 13.35
N ALA A 152 20.91 -14.91 12.06
CA ALA A 152 20.50 -13.61 11.54
C ALA A 152 19.00 -13.37 11.75
N LEU A 153 18.16 -14.40 11.52
CA LEU A 153 16.72 -14.35 11.76
C LEU A 153 16.42 -14.11 13.24
N HIS A 154 17.05 -14.86 14.16
CA HIS A 154 16.83 -14.69 15.59
C HIS A 154 17.27 -13.32 16.08
N ALA A 155 18.44 -12.85 15.65
CA ALA A 155 18.94 -11.52 16.01
C ALA A 155 17.98 -10.43 15.50
N ARG A 156 17.51 -10.55 14.25
CA ARG A 156 16.51 -9.65 13.68
C ARG A 156 15.20 -9.65 14.46
N GLN A 157 14.61 -10.82 14.71
CA GLN A 157 13.35 -10.93 15.45
C GLN A 157 13.49 -10.34 16.85
N TYR A 158 14.63 -10.54 17.50
CA TYR A 158 14.92 -9.94 18.79
C TYR A 158 14.94 -8.40 18.69
N VAL A 159 15.70 -7.85 17.74
CA VAL A 159 15.78 -6.39 17.52
C VAL A 159 14.42 -5.80 17.19
N GLU A 160 13.67 -6.42 16.27
CA GLU A 160 12.32 -6.00 15.89
C GLU A 160 11.37 -6.06 17.10
N SER A 161 11.42 -7.12 17.92
CA SER A 161 10.58 -7.25 19.11
C SER A 161 10.93 -6.23 20.20
N ALA A 162 12.22 -5.88 20.35
CA ALA A 162 12.67 -4.83 21.25
C ALA A 162 12.23 -3.44 20.78
N GLU A 163 12.06 -3.27 19.46
CA GLU A 163 11.56 -2.06 18.82
C GLU A 163 10.02 -2.04 18.67
N ALA A 164 9.35 -3.16 18.96
CA ALA A 164 7.90 -3.38 18.79
C ALA A 164 6.94 -2.73 19.81
N PRO A 165 7.32 -2.11 20.96
CA PRO A 165 6.33 -1.49 21.87
C PRO A 165 5.49 -0.34 21.28
N SER A 166 5.63 -0.03 19.99
CA SER A 166 4.59 0.62 19.19
C SER A 166 4.25 -0.31 18.03
N GLN A 167 3.01 -0.81 17.98
CA GLN A 167 2.41 -1.19 16.71
C GLN A 167 2.58 0.03 15.80
N LEU A 168 3.53 -0.02 14.86
CA LEU A 168 3.59 1.02 13.84
C LEU A 168 2.20 1.02 13.18
N PRO A 169 1.54 2.19 13.11
CA PRO A 169 0.21 2.28 12.53
C PRO A 169 0.28 1.86 11.07
N ASP A 170 -0.89 1.56 10.49
CA ASP A 170 -0.98 1.45 9.04
C ASP A 170 -0.38 2.70 8.38
N VAL A 171 0.24 2.50 7.22
CA VAL A 171 0.80 3.61 6.42
C VAL A 171 -0.34 4.63 6.21
N PRO A 172 -0.18 5.89 6.66
CA PRO A 172 -1.25 6.87 6.58
C PRO A 172 -1.55 7.19 5.12
N THR A 173 -2.81 7.43 4.78
CA THR A 173 -3.14 8.03 3.49
C THR A 173 -2.71 9.49 3.50
N HIS A 174 -1.72 9.85 2.68
CA HIS A 174 -1.13 11.17 2.61
C HIS A 174 -0.75 11.50 1.17
N ARG A 175 -1.06 12.73 0.76
CA ARG A 175 -0.63 13.27 -0.53
C ARG A 175 0.18 14.54 -0.33
N ASP A 176 1.44 14.50 -0.76
CA ASP A 176 2.33 15.66 -0.77
C ASP A 176 2.21 16.38 -2.12
N SER A 177 1.64 17.58 -2.10
CA SER A 177 1.47 18.42 -3.28
C SER A 177 2.68 19.31 -3.59
N THR A 178 3.70 19.30 -2.74
CA THR A 178 4.85 20.20 -2.80
C THR A 178 6.11 19.52 -3.30
N SER A 179 6.36 18.29 -2.85
CA SER A 179 7.53 17.51 -3.26
C SER A 179 7.30 16.84 -4.61
N LYS A 180 8.39 16.68 -5.37
CA LYS A 180 8.41 15.95 -6.63
C LYS A 180 8.99 14.57 -6.42
N PHE A 181 8.31 13.57 -6.96
CA PHE A 181 8.71 12.17 -6.85
C PHE A 181 8.99 11.59 -8.23
N ALA A 182 10.08 10.84 -8.33
CA ALA A 182 10.45 10.08 -9.52
C ALA A 182 10.58 8.59 -9.20
N ILE A 183 10.10 7.75 -10.09
CA ILE A 183 10.34 6.31 -10.11
C ILE A 183 11.41 6.04 -11.15
N VAL A 184 12.43 5.26 -10.78
CA VAL A 184 13.55 4.92 -11.63
C VAL A 184 13.71 3.41 -11.69
N SER A 185 13.78 2.85 -12.89
CA SER A 185 13.93 1.42 -13.13
C SER A 185 14.81 1.15 -14.35
N ILE A 186 15.57 0.04 -14.31
CA ILE A 186 16.31 -0.49 -15.47
C ILE A 186 15.81 -1.91 -15.72
N CYS A 187 15.49 -2.24 -16.96
CA CYS A 187 15.12 -3.60 -17.35
C CYS A 187 16.14 -4.20 -18.32
N GLY A 188 16.98 -5.10 -17.81
CA GLY A 188 17.98 -5.83 -18.61
C GLY A 188 17.40 -7.02 -19.40
N TYR A 189 16.11 -7.32 -19.26
CA TYR A 189 15.44 -8.35 -20.05
C TYR A 189 15.17 -7.87 -21.47
N ALA A 190 15.11 -8.80 -22.44
CA ALA A 190 14.83 -8.43 -23.82
C ALA A 190 13.43 -7.79 -23.94
N ALA A 191 13.26 -6.85 -24.88
CA ALA A 191 12.03 -6.07 -25.06
C ALA A 191 10.75 -6.91 -25.23
N ASN A 192 10.88 -8.16 -25.68
CA ASN A 192 9.76 -9.09 -25.87
C ASN A 192 9.54 -10.06 -24.69
N GLU A 193 10.36 -10.02 -23.64
CA GLU A 193 10.16 -10.88 -22.47
C GLU A 193 8.97 -10.38 -21.64
N THR A 194 8.13 -11.30 -21.21
CA THR A 194 6.91 -11.04 -20.44
C THR A 194 7.15 -10.14 -19.23
N VAL A 195 8.23 -10.38 -18.48
CA VAL A 195 8.56 -9.58 -17.30
C VAL A 195 8.74 -8.10 -17.63
N ARG A 196 9.42 -7.78 -18.73
CA ARG A 196 9.70 -6.41 -19.14
C ARG A 196 8.42 -5.69 -19.53
N VAL A 197 7.61 -6.33 -20.37
CA VAL A 197 6.34 -5.74 -20.82
C VAL A 197 5.40 -5.48 -19.64
N LEU A 198 5.25 -6.46 -18.74
CA LEU A 198 4.33 -6.35 -17.62
C LEU A 198 4.83 -5.37 -16.54
N SER A 199 6.13 -5.33 -16.26
CA SER A 199 6.67 -4.39 -15.28
C SER A 199 6.68 -2.97 -15.79
N GLU A 200 7.01 -2.76 -17.08
CA GLU A 200 6.92 -1.44 -17.71
C GLU A 200 5.50 -0.87 -17.60
N GLU A 201 4.49 -1.70 -17.92
CA GLU A 201 3.07 -1.33 -17.79
C GLU A 201 2.65 -1.09 -16.33
N ASN A 202 3.05 -1.96 -15.39
CA ASN A 202 2.74 -1.82 -13.96
C ASN A 202 3.28 -0.51 -13.39
N HIS A 203 4.56 -0.19 -13.66
CA HIS A 203 5.20 1.03 -13.18
C HIS A 203 4.58 2.27 -13.84
N ALA A 204 4.28 2.22 -15.13
CA ALA A 204 3.64 3.32 -15.87
C ALA A 204 2.24 3.64 -15.33
N LEU A 205 1.40 2.62 -15.14
CA LEU A 205 0.06 2.79 -14.60
C LEU A 205 0.09 3.35 -13.17
N TYR A 206 1.00 2.86 -12.33
CA TYR A 206 1.17 3.36 -10.97
C TYR A 206 1.67 4.81 -10.94
N ALA A 207 2.70 5.13 -11.74
CA ALA A 207 3.23 6.49 -11.86
C ALA A 207 2.16 7.46 -12.35
N GLN A 208 1.38 7.07 -13.36
CA GLN A 208 0.28 7.87 -13.89
C GLN A 208 -0.81 8.11 -12.85
N LEU A 209 -1.21 7.07 -12.10
CA LEU A 209 -2.23 7.17 -11.05
C LEU A 209 -1.86 8.23 -10.00
N HIS A 210 -0.59 8.27 -9.58
CA HIS A 210 -0.12 9.15 -8.52
C HIS A 210 0.59 10.42 -9.03
N GLY A 211 0.63 10.66 -10.34
CA GLY A 211 1.28 11.84 -10.92
C GLY A 211 2.80 11.91 -10.69
N TYR A 212 3.47 10.76 -10.63
CA TYR A 212 4.92 10.68 -10.47
C TYR A 212 5.64 10.69 -11.82
N ALA A 213 6.86 11.22 -11.84
CA ALA A 213 7.73 11.06 -13.00
C ALA A 213 8.22 9.60 -13.07
N LEU A 214 8.33 9.04 -14.27
CA LEU A 214 8.83 7.69 -14.49
C LEU A 214 9.99 7.72 -15.48
N TYR A 215 11.13 7.16 -15.06
CA TYR A 215 12.33 7.02 -15.87
C TYR A 215 12.68 5.53 -15.98
N GLN A 216 12.46 4.98 -17.17
CA GLN A 216 12.76 3.58 -17.49
C GLN A 216 13.87 3.50 -18.51
N PHE A 217 14.89 2.71 -18.20
CA PHE A 217 16.07 2.50 -19.03
C PHE A 217 16.08 1.07 -19.56
N GLY A 218 16.28 0.89 -20.86
CA GLY A 218 16.23 -0.40 -21.55
C GLY A 218 17.59 -1.05 -21.80
N GLY A 219 18.68 -0.31 -21.66
CA GLY A 219 20.03 -0.77 -21.94
C GLY A 219 21.11 0.27 -21.60
N PRO A 220 22.40 -0.09 -21.73
CA PRO A 220 23.51 0.81 -21.43
C PRO A 220 23.49 2.10 -22.27
N GLU A 221 22.96 2.03 -23.49
CA GLU A 221 22.75 3.17 -24.37
C GLU A 221 21.78 4.21 -23.79
N ASP A 222 20.78 3.80 -23.01
CA ASP A 222 19.81 4.74 -22.43
C ASP A 222 20.36 5.43 -21.18
N ILE A 223 21.38 4.84 -20.57
CA ILE A 223 21.96 5.28 -19.29
C ILE A 223 23.01 6.38 -19.51
N TYR A 224 23.12 6.95 -20.73
CA TYR A 224 24.16 7.90 -21.17
C TYR A 224 24.86 8.61 -20.03
N THR A 225 26.12 8.24 -19.87
CA THR A 225 27.08 8.66 -18.84
C THR A 225 26.86 10.11 -18.42
N SER A 226 26.32 10.29 -17.21
CA SER A 226 26.41 11.55 -16.47
C SER A 226 27.81 12.15 -16.68
N VAL A 227 27.85 13.39 -17.15
CA VAL A 227 29.10 14.16 -17.32
C VAL A 227 29.72 14.51 -15.95
N ASN A 228 29.05 14.16 -14.84
CA ASN A 228 29.57 14.35 -13.49
C ASN A 228 30.27 13.09 -12.92
N ALA A 229 31.55 13.31 -12.59
CA ALA A 229 32.45 12.57 -11.71
C ALA A 229 32.49 11.03 -11.81
N ASN A 230 33.18 10.50 -12.83
CA ASN A 230 33.77 9.15 -12.81
C ASN A 230 32.82 7.94 -12.79
N MET A 231 31.52 8.10 -13.04
CA MET A 231 30.56 6.97 -13.02
C MET A 231 30.36 6.30 -14.39
N SER A 232 31.44 5.90 -15.07
CA SER A 232 31.34 5.19 -16.38
C SER A 232 30.81 3.76 -16.22
N ILE A 233 29.77 3.42 -16.98
CA ILE A 233 29.19 2.06 -17.00
C ILE A 233 30.08 1.02 -17.71
N GLU A 234 31.14 1.46 -18.40
CA GLU A 234 32.06 0.57 -19.12
C GLU A 234 32.78 -0.38 -18.13
N GLY A 235 32.76 -1.68 -18.42
CA GLY A 235 33.39 -2.69 -17.56
C GLY A 235 32.69 -2.92 -16.22
N ARG A 236 31.48 -2.37 -16.02
CA ARG A 236 30.60 -2.60 -14.86
C ARG A 236 29.48 -3.59 -15.22
N LYS A 237 29.12 -4.44 -14.26
CA LYS A 237 28.00 -5.39 -14.42
C LYS A 237 26.64 -4.65 -14.44
N PRO A 238 25.64 -5.15 -15.19
CA PRO A 238 24.36 -4.44 -15.38
C PRO A 238 23.61 -4.07 -14.09
N PHE A 239 23.64 -4.95 -13.09
CA PHE A 239 22.95 -4.69 -11.81
C PHE A 239 23.49 -3.46 -11.06
N PHE A 240 24.73 -3.01 -11.34
CA PHE A 240 25.26 -1.77 -10.78
C PHE A 240 24.73 -0.50 -11.43
N TRP A 241 24.23 -0.60 -12.66
CA TRP A 241 23.82 0.58 -13.42
C TRP A 241 22.68 1.34 -12.71
N LYS A 242 21.96 0.70 -11.77
CA LYS A 242 20.97 1.34 -10.90
C LYS A 242 21.48 2.59 -10.19
N VAL A 243 22.72 2.55 -9.70
CA VAL A 243 23.36 3.66 -8.99
C VAL A 243 23.56 4.84 -9.94
N ASN A 244 23.98 4.58 -11.18
CA ASN A 244 24.15 5.60 -12.21
C ASN A 244 22.79 6.15 -12.69
N ALA A 245 21.81 5.30 -12.96
CA ALA A 245 20.47 5.73 -13.39
C ALA A 245 19.81 6.67 -12.36
N VAL A 246 19.88 6.33 -11.07
CA VAL A 246 19.39 7.22 -10.00
C VAL A 246 20.20 8.53 -9.96
N ARG A 247 21.53 8.47 -10.12
CA ARG A 247 22.38 9.67 -10.17
C ARG A 247 21.99 10.61 -11.33
N ASN A 248 21.74 10.06 -12.52
CA ASN A 248 21.33 10.83 -13.69
C ASN A 248 20.03 11.59 -13.43
N VAL A 249 19.06 10.94 -12.80
CA VAL A 249 17.77 11.57 -12.44
C VAL A 249 17.93 12.59 -11.31
N MET A 250 18.82 12.37 -10.35
CA MET A 250 19.14 13.36 -9.30
C MET A 250 19.77 14.64 -9.83
N ASP A 251 20.50 14.56 -10.94
CA ASP A 251 21.25 15.67 -11.54
C ASP A 251 20.46 16.43 -12.61
N LEU A 252 19.19 16.07 -12.85
CA LEU A 252 18.29 16.90 -13.64
C LEU A 252 18.16 18.32 -13.05
N GLU A 253 18.03 19.30 -13.92
CA GLU A 253 17.95 20.71 -13.55
C GLU A 253 16.50 21.26 -13.62
N GLY A 254 16.27 22.39 -12.95
CA GLY A 254 15.03 23.15 -13.07
C GLY A 254 13.78 22.40 -12.56
N SER A 255 12.68 22.49 -13.33
CA SER A 255 11.38 21.95 -12.93
C SER A 255 11.31 20.41 -12.98
N GLU A 256 12.26 19.74 -13.61
CA GLU A 256 12.28 18.28 -13.74
C GLU A 256 13.00 17.59 -12.58
N ARG A 257 13.74 18.33 -11.75
CA ARG A 257 14.48 17.79 -10.62
C ARG A 257 13.53 17.23 -9.55
N PRO A 258 13.58 15.93 -9.20
CA PRO A 258 12.79 15.35 -8.13
C PRO A 258 13.42 15.58 -6.76
N ASP A 259 12.60 15.68 -5.72
CA ASP A 259 12.99 15.74 -4.31
C ASP A 259 13.26 14.36 -3.73
N TRP A 260 12.50 13.36 -4.20
CA TRP A 260 12.62 11.96 -3.81
C TRP A 260 12.60 11.05 -5.03
N ILE A 261 13.41 10.01 -4.97
CA ILE A 261 13.54 9.01 -6.02
C ILE A 261 13.31 7.63 -5.43
N MET A 262 12.38 6.87 -6.00
CA MET A 262 12.20 5.45 -5.72
C MET A 262 12.91 4.64 -6.81
N TRP A 263 13.91 3.86 -6.41
CA TRP A 263 14.46 2.82 -7.25
C TRP A 263 13.58 1.57 -7.20
N MET A 264 13.34 0.93 -8.34
CA MET A 264 12.59 -0.31 -8.44
C MET A 264 13.17 -1.23 -9.53
N ASP A 265 13.64 -2.41 -9.15
CA ASP A 265 14.09 -3.45 -10.07
C ASP A 265 12.92 -3.89 -10.98
N CYS A 266 13.24 -4.32 -12.20
CA CYS A 266 12.23 -4.65 -13.22
C CYS A 266 11.41 -5.93 -12.93
N ASP A 267 11.81 -6.73 -11.96
CA ASP A 267 11.10 -7.92 -11.44
C ASP A 267 10.36 -7.61 -10.12
N ALA A 268 10.24 -6.32 -9.76
CA ALA A 268 9.36 -5.83 -8.71
C ALA A 268 8.08 -5.21 -9.29
N PHE A 269 6.95 -5.52 -8.66
CA PHE A 269 5.62 -5.08 -9.07
C PHE A 269 4.91 -4.37 -7.93
N TYR A 270 4.30 -3.23 -8.21
CA TYR A 270 3.33 -2.63 -7.29
C TYR A 270 2.11 -3.55 -7.21
N MET A 271 1.65 -3.80 -5.99
CA MET A 271 0.54 -4.71 -5.69
C MET A 271 -0.65 -4.00 -5.02
N ASP A 272 -0.41 -2.83 -4.44
CA ASP A 272 -1.39 -1.96 -3.82
C ASP A 272 -1.39 -0.60 -4.54
N PRO A 273 -2.33 -0.36 -5.47
CA PRO A 273 -2.39 0.90 -6.21
C PRO A 273 -2.85 2.09 -5.34
N GLU A 274 -3.52 1.85 -4.21
CA GLU A 274 -4.02 2.92 -3.33
C GLU A 274 -2.91 3.52 -2.48
N ARG A 275 -1.91 2.71 -2.10
CA ARG A 275 -0.77 3.18 -1.33
C ARG A 275 0.18 4.00 -2.18
N SER A 276 0.52 5.18 -1.69
CA SER A 276 1.37 6.13 -2.39
C SER A 276 2.80 6.21 -1.81
N ILE A 277 3.80 6.49 -2.65
CA ILE A 277 5.20 6.67 -2.24
C ILE A 277 5.35 7.74 -1.14
N ASP A 278 4.68 8.87 -1.29
CA ASP A 278 4.66 9.96 -0.32
C ASP A 278 4.01 9.59 1.02
N SER A 279 3.05 8.66 1.03
CA SER A 279 2.51 8.06 2.24
C SER A 279 3.56 7.27 3.02
N VAL A 280 4.37 6.45 2.32
CA VAL A 280 5.47 5.69 2.93
C VAL A 280 6.54 6.67 3.44
N ILE A 281 6.93 7.66 2.64
CA ILE A 281 7.89 8.69 3.05
C ILE A 281 7.35 9.49 4.24
N ARG A 282 6.07 9.87 4.24
CA ARG A 282 5.45 10.56 5.37
C ARG A 282 5.62 9.77 6.66
N MET A 283 5.35 8.47 6.62
CA MET A 283 5.47 7.60 7.78
C MET A 283 6.90 7.52 8.32
N TYR A 284 7.89 7.31 7.45
CA TYR A 284 9.27 6.98 7.87
C TYR A 284 10.24 8.17 7.90
N ALA A 285 9.97 9.23 7.13
CA ALA A 285 10.83 10.40 7.03
C ALA A 285 10.27 11.65 7.76
N TYR A 286 8.95 11.75 7.97
CA TYR A 286 8.31 13.00 8.43
C TYR A 286 7.30 12.88 9.60
N ASN A 287 6.84 11.69 10.00
CA ASN A 287 5.75 11.59 10.96
C ASN A 287 6.21 11.83 12.42
N THR A 288 5.66 12.88 13.04
CA THR A 288 5.81 13.29 14.44
C THR A 288 4.65 12.83 15.34
N SER A 289 3.77 11.93 14.88
CA SER A 289 2.48 11.66 15.55
C SER A 289 2.34 10.20 16.03
N HIS A 290 2.43 10.00 17.35
CA HIS A 290 1.68 8.97 18.09
C HIS A 290 1.01 9.61 19.32
N PRO A 291 -0.12 9.05 19.79
CA PRO A 291 -1.18 9.83 20.44
C PRO A 291 -0.76 10.40 21.80
N ALA A 292 -1.06 11.67 21.98
CA ALA A 292 -1.21 12.27 23.29
C ALA A 292 -2.37 11.60 24.06
N GLU A 293 -2.22 11.59 25.38
CA GLU A 293 -3.23 11.33 26.42
C GLU A 293 -3.44 9.88 26.87
N LYS A 294 -2.52 9.41 27.73
CA LYS A 294 -2.85 9.05 29.13
C LYS A 294 -1.59 8.94 30.00
N GLY A 295 -1.40 9.94 30.87
CA GLY A 295 -0.79 9.83 32.21
C GLY A 295 0.70 9.48 32.31
N VAL A 296 1.57 10.48 32.21
CA VAL A 296 3.00 10.40 32.64
C VAL A 296 3.17 10.84 34.11
N GLU A 297 2.11 10.79 34.92
CA GLU A 297 2.21 11.05 36.37
C GLU A 297 2.45 9.79 37.23
N GLU A 298 2.66 8.62 36.62
CA GLU A 298 3.00 7.37 37.33
C GLU A 298 4.34 6.72 36.94
N LEU A 299 5.25 7.43 36.25
CA LEU A 299 6.63 6.96 36.01
C LEU A 299 7.64 7.48 37.05
N ARG A 300 7.21 7.56 38.30
CA ARG A 300 8.11 7.44 39.44
C ARG A 300 7.74 6.16 40.16
N ILE A 301 8.71 5.24 40.21
CA ILE A 301 8.90 4.13 41.16
C ILE A 301 9.14 2.79 40.42
N HIS A 302 10.41 2.39 40.41
CA HIS A 302 11.02 1.04 40.30
C HIS A 302 11.82 0.69 39.02
N GLN A 303 13.08 0.30 39.29
CA GLN A 303 14.14 -0.10 38.35
C GLN A 303 13.75 -1.30 37.48
N GLY A 304 13.99 -1.23 36.17
CA GLY A 304 13.87 -2.36 35.23
C GLY A 304 14.06 -1.97 33.75
N ASP A 305 14.33 -2.98 32.90
CA ASP A 305 14.68 -2.95 31.45
C ASP A 305 13.83 -2.05 30.52
N SER A 306 12.75 -1.43 31.00
CA SER A 306 11.87 -0.55 30.21
C SER A 306 12.46 0.84 29.93
N GLU A 307 13.35 1.36 30.78
CA GLU A 307 14.00 2.67 30.56
C GLU A 307 14.98 2.65 29.39
N ILE A 308 15.68 1.53 29.18
CA ILE A 308 16.59 1.33 28.04
C ILE A 308 15.81 1.24 26.73
N ALA A 309 14.69 0.50 26.72
CA ALA A 309 13.80 0.43 25.58
C ALA A 309 13.20 1.80 25.22
N GLN A 310 12.83 2.61 26.22
CA GLN A 310 12.33 3.98 26.01
C GLN A 310 13.42 4.93 25.51
N ALA A 311 14.62 4.90 26.09
CA ALA A 311 15.75 5.70 25.65
C ALA A 311 16.20 5.37 24.22
N LEU A 312 16.21 4.07 23.86
CA LEU A 312 16.48 3.59 22.50
C LEU A 312 15.39 4.06 21.51
N LYS A 313 14.11 3.94 21.90
CA LYS A 313 12.98 4.43 21.10
C LYS A 313 13.09 5.94 20.85
N TRP A 314 13.34 6.75 21.88
CA TRP A 314 13.43 8.21 21.73
C TRP A 314 14.63 8.68 20.92
N ALA A 315 15.68 7.89 20.80
CA ALA A 315 16.84 8.26 20.01
C ALA A 315 16.82 7.73 18.57
N LEU A 316 16.12 6.62 18.31
CA LEU A 316 15.79 6.15 16.95
C LEU A 316 14.71 7.03 16.30
N TYR A 317 13.83 7.58 17.14
CA TYR A 317 12.75 8.47 16.76
C TYR A 317 12.83 9.79 17.56
N PRO A 318 13.84 10.65 17.34
CA PRO A 318 14.02 11.90 18.09
C PRO A 318 12.83 12.87 17.94
N HIS A 319 12.03 12.69 16.90
CA HIS A 319 10.77 13.39 16.65
C HIS A 319 9.59 12.91 17.52
N LEU A 320 9.74 11.85 18.32
CA LEU A 320 8.75 11.34 19.28
C LEU A 320 9.01 11.81 20.73
N GLN A 321 9.95 12.75 20.96
CA GLN A 321 10.08 13.41 22.26
C GLN A 321 8.91 14.38 22.49
N ASP A 322 8.34 14.35 23.70
CA ASP A 322 7.14 15.11 24.09
C ASP A 322 7.24 16.61 23.76
N GLY A 323 6.19 17.12 23.11
CA GLY A 323 5.74 18.51 23.20
C GLY A 323 6.79 19.60 23.05
N GLY A 324 7.15 19.95 21.81
CA GLY A 324 7.73 21.26 21.53
C GLY A 324 8.75 21.23 20.42
N GLU A 325 8.33 21.75 19.26
CA GLU A 325 9.17 22.24 18.17
C GLU A 325 10.09 21.20 17.50
N ASN A 326 10.25 21.34 16.18
CA ASN A 326 11.35 20.67 15.48
C ASN A 326 12.63 20.96 16.28
N LEU A 327 13.34 19.92 16.74
CA LEU A 327 14.75 20.08 17.06
C LEU A 327 15.44 20.50 15.77
N GLU A 328 15.59 21.82 15.56
CA GLU A 328 16.52 22.38 14.60
C GLU A 328 17.88 21.70 14.83
N GLY A 329 18.29 20.81 13.94
CA GLY A 329 19.63 20.20 13.94
C GLY A 329 19.75 18.67 13.95
N GLY A 330 18.68 17.89 13.89
CA GLY A 330 18.78 16.45 13.57
C GLY A 330 19.04 16.22 12.06
N PRO A 331 19.90 15.28 11.63
CA PRO A 331 20.08 14.99 10.21
C PRO A 331 18.76 14.47 9.63
N ALA A 332 18.37 15.00 8.47
CA ALA A 332 17.16 14.56 7.80
C ALA A 332 17.30 13.09 7.35
N VAL A 333 16.17 12.40 7.23
CA VAL A 333 16.15 11.06 6.63
C VAL A 333 16.39 11.21 5.13
N GLU A 334 17.43 10.54 4.63
CA GLU A 334 17.89 10.62 3.25
C GLU A 334 17.66 9.31 2.49
N LEU A 335 17.60 8.16 3.17
CA LEU A 335 17.48 6.84 2.54
C LEU A 335 16.50 5.92 3.31
N LEU A 336 15.54 5.33 2.60
CA LEU A 336 14.59 4.35 3.08
C LEU A 336 14.88 2.99 2.42
N ILE A 337 15.13 1.95 3.23
CA ILE A 337 15.53 0.61 2.75
C ILE A 337 14.78 -0.50 3.46
N ALA A 338 14.57 -1.63 2.79
CA ALA A 338 14.07 -2.84 3.42
C ALA A 338 15.24 -3.79 3.70
N VAL A 339 15.14 -4.55 4.78
CA VAL A 339 16.15 -5.57 5.11
C VAL A 339 15.49 -6.94 5.16
N ASP A 340 16.19 -7.96 4.67
CA ASP A 340 15.89 -9.37 4.84
C ASP A 340 16.91 -10.04 5.77
N SER A 341 16.73 -11.32 6.01
CA SER A 341 17.62 -12.21 6.78
C SER A 341 19.05 -12.27 6.24
N THR A 342 19.27 -11.91 4.98
CA THR A 342 20.58 -11.88 4.30
C THR A 342 21.16 -10.47 4.18
N GLY A 343 20.44 -9.42 4.64
CA GLY A 343 20.92 -8.05 4.70
C GLY A 343 20.01 -7.02 4.05
N VAL A 344 20.60 -5.96 3.50
CA VAL A 344 19.88 -4.90 2.79
C VAL A 344 19.39 -5.41 1.45
N ASN A 345 18.10 -5.21 1.20
CA ASN A 345 17.51 -5.44 -0.09
C ASN A 345 17.69 -4.19 -0.98
N ASN A 346 18.24 -4.39 -2.16
CA ASN A 346 18.56 -3.32 -3.10
C ASN A 346 17.64 -3.30 -4.34
N GLY A 347 16.62 -4.15 -4.36
CA GLY A 347 15.66 -4.21 -5.44
C GLY A 347 14.64 -3.08 -5.37
N VAL A 348 14.33 -2.58 -4.16
CA VAL A 348 13.41 -1.46 -3.97
C VAL A 348 13.89 -0.60 -2.81
N TRP A 349 14.09 0.70 -3.06
CA TRP A 349 14.49 1.65 -2.03
C TRP A 349 14.15 3.08 -2.45
N MET A 350 14.07 3.99 -1.49
CA MET A 350 13.78 5.40 -1.75
C MET A 350 14.88 6.29 -1.20
N ILE A 351 15.29 7.28 -1.97
CA ILE A 351 16.37 8.19 -1.62
C ILE A 351 15.96 9.63 -1.87
N ARG A 352 16.35 10.52 -0.98
CA ARG A 352 16.14 11.96 -1.12
C ARG A 352 17.21 12.55 -2.03
N ASN A 353 16.86 13.51 -2.87
CA ASN A 353 17.82 14.24 -3.71
C ASN A 353 18.57 15.29 -2.87
N SER A 354 19.60 14.84 -2.14
CA SER A 354 20.43 15.68 -1.29
C SER A 354 21.92 15.47 -1.55
N GLU A 355 22.76 16.35 -1.03
CA GLU A 355 24.21 16.22 -1.15
C GLU A 355 24.74 14.96 -0.45
N TRP A 356 24.11 14.54 0.66
CA TRP A 356 24.44 13.28 1.32
C TRP A 356 24.20 12.11 0.37
N SER A 357 23.03 12.06 -0.28
CA SER A 357 22.66 10.99 -1.21
C SER A 357 23.57 10.93 -2.42
N LYS A 358 23.93 12.08 -2.99
CA LYS A 358 24.88 12.17 -4.11
C LYS A 358 26.24 11.61 -3.73
N ASN A 359 26.76 12.01 -2.56
CA ASN A 359 28.02 11.49 -2.03
C ASN A 359 27.95 10.00 -1.72
N PHE A 360 26.84 9.51 -1.17
CA PHE A 360 26.62 8.08 -0.91
C PHE A 360 26.65 7.26 -2.21
N LEU A 361 25.93 7.67 -3.24
CA LEU A 361 25.95 6.99 -4.55
C LEU A 361 27.35 7.02 -5.20
N SER A 362 28.09 8.12 -5.03
CA SER A 362 29.48 8.21 -5.50
C SER A 362 30.43 7.28 -4.74
N ARG A 363 30.28 7.12 -3.42
CA ARG A 363 31.07 6.13 -2.66
C ARG A 363 30.70 4.70 -3.03
N TRP A 364 29.41 4.40 -3.13
CA TRP A 364 28.91 3.11 -3.62
C TRP A 364 29.53 2.75 -4.98
N TRP A 365 29.52 3.67 -5.94
CA TRP A 365 30.10 3.41 -7.26
C TRP A 365 31.61 3.15 -7.26
N ASN A 366 32.34 3.86 -6.40
CA ASN A 366 33.81 3.84 -6.35
C ASN A 366 34.35 2.96 -5.22
N SER A 367 33.51 2.12 -4.61
CA SER A 367 33.89 1.34 -3.44
C SER A 367 34.99 0.32 -3.77
N GLY A 368 35.92 0.14 -2.84
CA GLY A 368 37.01 -0.83 -2.93
C GLY A 368 36.55 -2.29 -2.94
N ILE A 369 35.27 -2.55 -2.62
CA ILE A 369 34.63 -3.87 -2.83
C ILE A 369 34.69 -4.30 -4.30
N LEU A 370 34.65 -3.33 -5.22
CA LEU A 370 34.55 -3.57 -6.65
C LEU A 370 35.90 -3.79 -7.33
N GLU A 371 36.91 -4.11 -6.54
CA GLU A 371 38.25 -4.48 -6.97
C GLU A 371 38.49 -5.98 -6.76
N GLY A 372 39.55 -6.52 -7.38
CA GLY A 372 39.94 -7.92 -7.21
C GLY A 372 38.79 -8.92 -7.44
N ALA A 373 38.69 -9.90 -6.54
CA ALA A 373 37.65 -10.93 -6.58
C ALA A 373 36.23 -10.40 -6.31
N GLY A 374 36.08 -9.25 -5.63
CA GLY A 374 34.78 -8.67 -5.30
C GLY A 374 34.05 -8.08 -6.51
N LYS A 375 34.80 -7.61 -7.52
CA LYS A 375 34.23 -7.08 -8.79
C LYS A 375 33.31 -8.08 -9.50
N ASP A 376 33.69 -9.35 -9.45
CA ASP A 376 33.00 -10.42 -10.17
C ASP A 376 31.96 -11.15 -9.32
N HIS A 377 31.73 -10.73 -8.07
CA HIS A 377 30.70 -11.29 -7.19
C HIS A 377 29.29 -10.97 -7.70
N ASN A 378 28.38 -11.94 -7.71
CA ASN A 378 27.02 -11.76 -8.27
C ASN A 378 26.08 -10.89 -7.42
N CYS A 379 26.42 -10.61 -6.16
CA CYS A 379 25.66 -9.70 -5.29
C CYS A 379 26.48 -8.48 -4.87
N SER A 380 27.50 -8.12 -5.65
CA SER A 380 28.43 -7.04 -5.31
C SER A 380 27.73 -5.69 -5.09
N ASP A 381 26.60 -5.42 -5.71
CA ASP A 381 25.79 -4.22 -5.49
C ASP A 381 25.19 -4.17 -4.08
N GLN A 382 24.57 -5.26 -3.62
CA GLN A 382 24.09 -5.41 -2.25
C GLN A 382 25.24 -5.36 -1.25
N SER A 383 26.32 -6.08 -1.53
CA SER A 383 27.54 -6.09 -0.73
C SER A 383 28.10 -4.69 -0.54
N THR A 384 28.12 -3.90 -1.62
CA THR A 384 28.65 -2.55 -1.58
C THR A 384 27.73 -1.61 -0.83
N MET A 385 26.42 -1.67 -1.05
CA MET A 385 25.46 -0.87 -0.29
C MET A 385 25.59 -1.14 1.22
N GLN A 386 25.65 -2.42 1.59
CA GLN A 386 25.78 -2.83 2.99
C GLN A 386 27.12 -2.38 3.58
N TYR A 387 28.21 -2.52 2.84
CA TYR A 387 29.53 -2.04 3.26
C TYR A 387 29.57 -0.52 3.45
N GLU A 388 29.06 0.26 2.50
CA GLU A 388 29.05 1.72 2.62
C GLU A 388 28.16 2.21 3.77
N LEU A 389 27.13 1.45 4.14
CA LEU A 389 26.23 1.77 5.25
C LEU A 389 26.73 1.27 6.62
N LEU A 390 27.29 0.07 6.69
CA LEU A 390 27.67 -0.61 7.94
C LEU A 390 29.18 -0.53 8.23
N TYR A 391 30.00 -0.57 7.19
CA TYR A 391 31.47 -0.60 7.28
C TYR A 391 32.06 0.81 7.18
N ASP A 392 31.87 1.54 6.07
CA ASP A 392 32.54 2.85 5.86
C ASP A 392 32.05 3.93 6.85
N GLY A 393 30.80 3.84 7.32
CA GLY A 393 30.28 4.69 8.39
C GLY A 393 30.72 4.29 9.80
N SER A 394 31.15 3.03 10.03
CA SER A 394 31.09 2.45 11.38
C SER A 394 31.82 1.14 11.66
N THR A 395 32.62 0.48 10.82
CA THR A 395 33.27 -0.78 11.26
C THR A 395 34.25 -0.59 12.41
N ARG A 396 34.88 0.60 12.52
CA ARG A 396 35.58 0.97 13.74
C ARG A 396 34.64 1.01 14.95
N GLN A 397 33.39 1.42 14.79
CA GLN A 397 32.36 1.54 15.84
C GLN A 397 31.65 0.21 16.17
N LEU A 398 31.44 -0.67 15.19
CA LEU A 398 30.83 -2.00 15.39
C LEU A 398 31.67 -2.86 16.34
N LEU A 399 32.99 -2.64 16.33
CA LEU A 399 33.99 -3.36 17.12
C LEU A 399 34.66 -2.50 18.20
N ASP A 400 34.26 -1.23 18.40
CA ASP A 400 34.90 -0.34 19.37
C ASP A 400 34.61 -0.79 20.80
N TYR A 401 35.58 -1.49 21.38
CA TYR A 401 35.55 -1.95 22.77
C TYR A 401 36.17 -0.90 23.72
N GLU A 402 37.10 -0.07 23.24
CA GLU A 402 37.98 0.76 24.07
C GLU A 402 37.53 2.22 24.17
N GLY A 403 36.70 2.70 23.22
CA GLY A 403 36.18 4.07 23.19
C GLY A 403 34.78 4.27 23.77
N ALA A 404 34.22 3.27 24.46
CA ALA A 404 32.78 3.15 24.75
C ALA A 404 32.14 4.44 25.28
N ARG A 405 31.52 5.20 24.35
CA ARG A 405 30.54 6.22 24.70
C ARG A 405 29.40 5.50 25.41
N GLU A 406 28.67 6.19 26.29
CA GLU A 406 27.49 5.62 26.96
C GLU A 406 26.51 4.98 25.96
N TRP A 407 26.48 5.54 24.75
CA TRP A 407 25.78 5.04 23.56
C TRP A 407 26.14 3.59 23.17
N ASP A 408 27.41 3.21 23.27
CA ASP A 408 27.86 1.88 22.86
C ASP A 408 27.44 0.79 23.84
N ARG A 409 27.29 1.16 25.13
CA ARG A 409 26.83 0.26 26.20
C ARG A 409 25.36 -0.13 26.06
N LEU A 410 24.56 0.65 25.33
CA LEU A 410 23.12 0.44 25.14
C LEU A 410 22.74 -0.34 23.88
N ASP A 411 23.72 -0.86 23.15
CA ASP A 411 23.48 -1.48 21.84
C ASP A 411 22.79 -0.54 20.84
N GLY A 412 23.50 0.57 20.55
CA GLY A 412 23.07 1.66 19.67
C GLY A 412 22.66 1.25 18.23
N PRO A 413 22.27 2.22 17.40
CA PRO A 413 21.69 1.99 16.09
C PRO A 413 22.69 1.32 15.16
N MET A 414 22.20 0.34 14.41
CA MET A 414 22.97 -0.38 13.40
C MET A 414 23.25 0.48 12.16
N TRP A 415 22.33 1.40 11.82
CA TRP A 415 22.33 2.15 10.57
C TRP A 415 22.73 3.62 10.79
N PRO A 416 23.29 4.30 9.77
CA PRO A 416 23.53 5.75 9.83
C PRO A 416 22.25 6.52 10.13
N ARG A 417 22.38 7.71 10.72
CA ARG A 417 21.22 8.51 11.17
C ARG A 417 20.34 8.98 10.01
N GLU A 418 20.90 9.07 8.81
CA GLU A 418 20.25 9.42 7.55
C GLU A 418 19.43 8.26 6.97
N VAL A 419 19.61 7.02 7.47
CA VAL A 419 18.97 5.81 6.94
C VAL A 419 17.83 5.36 7.84
N ARG A 420 16.73 4.92 7.24
CA ARG A 420 15.62 4.26 7.94
C ARG A 420 15.32 2.91 7.31
N VAL A 421 15.16 1.91 8.17
CA VAL A 421 14.67 0.59 7.77
C VAL A 421 13.16 0.61 7.75
N VAL A 422 12.59 0.35 6.58
CA VAL A 422 11.17 0.22 6.31
C VAL A 422 10.79 -1.25 6.41
N ARG A 423 9.57 -1.51 6.88
CA ARG A 423 9.04 -2.88 6.95
C ARG A 423 8.83 -3.45 5.54
N GLN A 424 9.04 -4.75 5.38
CA GLN A 424 8.92 -5.41 4.07
C GLN A 424 7.51 -5.24 3.49
N GLU A 425 6.46 -5.36 4.30
CA GLU A 425 5.08 -5.14 3.85
C GLU A 425 4.81 -3.73 3.29
N HIS A 426 5.58 -2.73 3.70
CA HIS A 426 5.38 -1.33 3.33
C HIS A 426 6.18 -0.88 2.12
N MET A 427 7.17 -1.68 1.68
CA MET A 427 8.05 -1.27 0.58
C MET A 427 8.54 -2.42 -0.30
N GLN A 428 8.77 -3.61 0.25
CA GLN A 428 9.35 -4.71 -0.52
C GLN A 428 9.13 -6.08 0.14
N SER A 429 8.13 -6.82 -0.37
CA SER A 429 7.80 -8.17 0.07
C SER A 429 8.19 -9.21 -0.99
N PHE A 430 8.49 -10.45 -0.60
CA PHE A 430 8.94 -11.51 -1.51
C PHE A 430 7.87 -12.58 -1.72
N HIS A 431 7.86 -13.28 -2.85
CA HIS A 431 6.99 -14.43 -3.00
C HIS A 431 7.41 -15.61 -2.10
N GLU A 432 6.48 -16.51 -1.78
CA GLU A 432 6.65 -17.64 -0.85
C GLU A 432 7.94 -18.43 -1.06
N ALA A 433 8.19 -18.92 -2.28
CA ALA A 433 9.38 -19.73 -2.54
C ALA A 433 10.71 -18.99 -2.28
N THR A 434 10.79 -17.68 -2.56
CA THR A 434 11.97 -16.88 -2.21
C THR A 434 12.00 -16.63 -0.70
N ALA A 435 10.86 -16.29 -0.10
CA ALA A 435 10.79 -16.04 1.33
C ALA A 435 11.23 -17.26 2.16
N GLN A 436 10.85 -18.47 1.73
CA GLN A 436 11.31 -19.71 2.33
C GLN A 436 12.79 -19.97 2.10
N SER A 437 13.33 -19.67 0.91
CA SER A 437 14.73 -19.97 0.59
C SER A 437 15.70 -19.06 1.34
N VAL A 438 15.34 -17.79 1.54
CA VAL A 438 16.18 -16.85 2.29
C VAL A 438 15.75 -16.66 3.75
N LEU A 439 14.63 -17.23 4.19
CA LEU A 439 13.99 -16.95 5.51
C LEU A 439 13.56 -15.48 5.67
N SER A 440 13.00 -14.88 4.61
CA SER A 440 12.39 -13.54 4.66
C SER A 440 10.89 -13.61 4.90
N ARG A 441 10.23 -12.44 4.96
CA ARG A 441 8.77 -12.37 4.98
C ARG A 441 8.21 -12.76 3.61
N GLU A 442 7.16 -13.56 3.63
CA GLU A 442 6.33 -13.89 2.48
C GLU A 442 5.33 -12.76 2.19
N TYR A 443 5.05 -12.55 0.90
CA TYR A 443 4.02 -11.66 0.39
C TYR A 443 2.64 -12.03 0.92
N GLN A 444 1.95 -11.02 1.45
CA GLN A 444 0.57 -11.12 1.88
C GLN A 444 -0.28 -10.11 1.14
N ASP A 445 -1.56 -10.44 0.94
CA ASP A 445 -2.50 -9.50 0.38
C ASP A 445 -2.60 -8.24 1.25
N GLY A 446 -2.29 -7.09 0.64
CA GLY A 446 -2.17 -5.79 1.31
C GLY A 446 -0.74 -5.26 1.38
N ASP A 447 0.27 -6.09 1.09
CA ASP A 447 1.64 -5.63 0.94
C ASP A 447 1.78 -4.70 -0.28
N PHE A 448 2.65 -3.69 -0.18
CA PHE A 448 2.75 -2.63 -1.18
C PHE A 448 3.37 -3.09 -2.51
N VAL A 449 4.51 -3.78 -2.43
CA VAL A 449 5.32 -4.21 -3.58
C VAL A 449 5.71 -5.66 -3.39
N ARG A 450 5.59 -6.45 -4.46
CA ARG A 450 6.06 -7.84 -4.53
C ARG A 450 7.28 -7.91 -5.45
N HIS A 451 8.40 -8.33 -4.90
CA HIS A 451 9.68 -8.48 -5.58
C HIS A 451 10.00 -9.96 -5.83
N HIS A 452 10.50 -10.26 -7.03
CA HIS A 452 10.80 -11.62 -7.48
C HIS A 452 12.29 -11.79 -7.79
N PRO A 453 13.18 -11.63 -6.79
CA PRO A 453 14.62 -11.72 -7.02
C PRO A 453 15.01 -13.10 -7.57
N GLY A 454 16.06 -13.15 -8.38
CA GLY A 454 16.62 -14.41 -8.87
C GLY A 454 15.79 -15.08 -9.97
N CYS A 455 14.64 -14.52 -10.36
CA CYS A 455 13.86 -15.01 -11.50
C CYS A 455 14.57 -14.88 -12.85
N HIS A 456 15.69 -14.14 -12.92
CA HIS A 456 16.60 -14.18 -14.07
C HIS A 456 17.14 -15.60 -14.33
N TYR A 457 17.34 -16.40 -13.28
CA TYR A 457 17.83 -17.77 -13.35
C TYR A 457 16.70 -18.79 -13.59
N TYR A 458 15.44 -18.44 -13.28
CA TYR A 458 14.27 -19.33 -13.33
C TYR A 458 13.15 -18.78 -14.23
N LYS A 459 13.50 -18.45 -15.48
CA LYS A 459 12.60 -17.71 -16.40
C LYS A 459 11.20 -18.33 -16.57
N LEU A 460 11.11 -19.62 -16.83
CA LEU A 460 9.83 -20.30 -17.10
C LEU A 460 8.88 -20.30 -15.87
N PRO A 461 9.31 -20.76 -14.68
CA PRO A 461 8.48 -20.67 -13.48
C PRO A 461 8.05 -19.25 -13.12
N CYS A 462 8.93 -18.26 -13.30
CA CYS A 462 8.64 -16.89 -12.91
C CYS A 462 7.70 -16.15 -13.86
N GLN A 463 7.59 -16.56 -15.13
CA GLN A 463 6.66 -15.93 -16.08
C GLN A 463 5.21 -15.93 -15.59
N TRP A 464 4.78 -17.02 -14.95
CA TRP A 464 3.44 -17.10 -14.39
C TRP A 464 3.27 -16.18 -13.17
N LEU A 465 4.28 -16.06 -12.30
CA LEU A 465 4.26 -15.16 -11.15
C LEU A 465 4.18 -13.68 -11.58
N TYR A 466 4.86 -13.31 -12.66
CA TYR A 466 4.78 -11.95 -13.22
C TYR A 466 3.38 -11.66 -13.78
N ALA A 467 2.80 -12.61 -14.49
CA ALA A 467 1.44 -12.49 -15.00
C ALA A 467 0.43 -12.36 -13.85
N GLU A 468 0.54 -13.22 -12.84
CA GLU A 468 -0.28 -13.16 -11.62
C GLU A 468 -0.16 -11.80 -10.92
N ALA A 469 1.06 -11.31 -10.68
CA ALA A 469 1.29 -10.03 -10.02
C ALA A 469 0.68 -8.86 -10.81
N SER A 470 0.87 -8.85 -12.13
CA SER A 470 0.24 -7.88 -13.03
C SER A 470 -1.28 -7.94 -12.98
N ASP A 471 -1.87 -9.12 -13.05
CA ASP A 471 -3.32 -9.31 -13.07
C ASP A 471 -3.96 -8.84 -11.75
N ILE A 472 -3.37 -9.20 -10.60
CA ILE A 472 -3.81 -8.72 -9.28
C ILE A 472 -3.76 -7.18 -9.22
N PHE A 473 -2.66 -6.57 -9.67
CA PHE A 473 -2.53 -5.12 -9.67
C PHE A 473 -3.59 -4.47 -10.57
N LYS A 474 -3.75 -4.95 -11.80
CA LYS A 474 -4.72 -4.42 -12.77
C LYS A 474 -6.16 -4.58 -12.27
N GLU A 475 -6.48 -5.69 -11.62
CA GLU A 475 -7.80 -5.89 -11.02
C GLU A 475 -8.06 -4.87 -9.92
N LYS A 476 -7.12 -4.68 -8.99
CA LYS A 476 -7.23 -3.67 -7.92
C LYS A 476 -7.29 -2.25 -8.50
N LEU A 477 -6.47 -1.95 -9.50
CA LEU A 477 -6.47 -0.66 -10.18
C LEU A 477 -7.79 -0.44 -10.91
N GLN A 478 -8.35 -1.44 -11.57
CA GLN A 478 -9.65 -1.33 -12.23
C GLN A 478 -10.76 -1.11 -11.20
N ARG A 479 -10.73 -1.79 -10.05
CA ARG A 479 -11.66 -1.51 -8.94
C ARG A 479 -11.50 -0.09 -8.42
N LEU A 480 -10.26 0.38 -8.27
CA LEU A 480 -9.95 1.75 -7.83
C LEU A 480 -10.40 2.80 -8.84
N ILE A 481 -10.18 2.58 -10.13
CA ILE A 481 -10.64 3.46 -11.21
C ILE A 481 -12.16 3.41 -11.26
N THR A 482 -12.78 2.24 -11.16
CA THR A 482 -14.24 2.09 -11.15
C THR A 482 -14.84 2.73 -9.89
N SER A 483 -14.11 2.77 -8.77
CA SER A 483 -14.52 3.47 -7.56
C SER A 483 -14.22 4.98 -7.60
N HIS A 484 -13.18 5.41 -8.33
CA HIS A 484 -12.85 6.81 -8.63
C HIS A 484 -13.65 7.40 -9.80
N VAL A 485 -14.35 6.57 -10.58
CA VAL A 485 -15.51 6.95 -11.38
C VAL A 485 -16.64 7.27 -10.39
N SER A 486 -16.48 8.42 -9.75
CA SER A 486 -17.34 9.08 -8.77
C SER A 486 -18.12 8.17 -7.82
N HIS A 487 -17.47 7.42 -6.94
CA HIS A 487 -18.07 7.19 -5.63
C HIS A 487 -17.75 8.39 -4.74
N LYS A 488 -18.69 9.34 -4.67
CA LYS A 488 -18.72 10.39 -3.64
C LYS A 488 -18.62 9.69 -2.28
N GLN A 489 -17.47 9.69 -1.62
CA GLN A 489 -17.38 9.04 -0.30
C GLN A 489 -18.11 9.89 0.74
N GLY A 490 -19.14 9.31 1.37
CA GLY A 490 -19.74 9.88 2.58
C GLY A 490 -21.07 10.62 2.40
N GLY A 491 -21.67 10.58 1.21
CA GLY A 491 -22.83 11.41 0.89
C GLY A 491 -24.16 10.97 1.49
N ILE A 492 -25.05 11.94 1.74
CA ILE A 492 -26.43 11.66 2.18
C ILE A 492 -27.37 11.62 0.98
N ALA A 493 -28.16 10.55 0.88
CA ALA A 493 -29.24 10.43 -0.09
C ALA A 493 -30.60 10.78 0.54
N LEU A 494 -31.27 11.81 0.06
CA LEU A 494 -32.61 12.22 0.49
C LEU A 494 -33.67 11.75 -0.51
N VAL A 495 -34.59 10.88 -0.09
CA VAL A 495 -35.64 10.31 -0.96
C VAL A 495 -37.01 10.85 -0.55
N VAL A 496 -37.48 11.85 -1.30
CA VAL A 496 -38.77 12.53 -1.10
C VAL A 496 -39.89 11.76 -1.79
N GLY A 497 -40.77 11.12 -1.01
CA GLY A 497 -41.85 10.28 -1.56
C GLY A 497 -41.55 8.79 -1.46
N CYS A 498 -41.17 8.33 -0.27
CA CYS A 498 -40.93 6.92 0.02
C CYS A 498 -42.25 6.19 0.31
N GLY A 499 -42.79 5.51 -0.70
CA GLY A 499 -43.92 4.59 -0.57
C GLY A 499 -43.49 3.13 -0.69
N ASP A 500 -44.44 2.21 -0.52
CA ASP A 500 -44.18 0.77 -0.37
C ASP A 500 -43.68 0.08 -1.67
N GLY A 501 -43.73 0.77 -2.81
CA GLY A 501 -43.23 0.32 -4.11
C GLY A 501 -41.87 0.93 -4.47
N ILE A 502 -41.85 1.82 -5.48
CA ILE A 502 -40.63 2.45 -6.02
C ILE A 502 -39.76 3.06 -4.92
N GLY A 503 -40.37 3.81 -3.99
CA GLY A 503 -39.64 4.49 -2.92
C GLY A 503 -38.85 3.53 -2.03
N ARG A 504 -39.45 2.40 -1.64
CA ARG A 504 -38.80 1.33 -0.88
C ARG A 504 -37.59 0.77 -1.63
N ALA A 505 -37.77 0.41 -2.90
CA ALA A 505 -36.68 -0.15 -3.69
C ALA A 505 -35.51 0.84 -3.86
N ILE A 506 -35.81 2.14 -3.99
CA ILE A 506 -34.80 3.21 -4.05
C ILE A 506 -33.98 3.24 -2.76
N ILE A 507 -34.63 3.28 -1.59
CA ILE A 507 -33.89 3.40 -0.32
C ILE A 507 -33.07 2.14 0.00
N GLU A 508 -33.57 0.95 -0.32
CA GLU A 508 -32.86 -0.32 -0.14
C GLU A 508 -31.62 -0.36 -1.03
N ARG A 509 -31.78 -0.09 -2.34
CA ARG A 509 -30.65 -0.11 -3.28
C ARG A 509 -29.62 0.97 -3.00
N LEU A 510 -30.03 2.16 -2.56
CA LEU A 510 -29.10 3.23 -2.16
C LEU A 510 -28.32 2.86 -0.91
N ALA A 511 -28.90 2.14 0.04
CA ALA A 511 -28.18 1.68 1.23
C ALA A 511 -27.12 0.61 0.91
N GLU A 512 -27.32 -0.16 -0.17
CA GLU A 512 -26.33 -1.10 -0.72
C GLU A 512 -25.15 -0.39 -1.40
N ASP A 513 -25.28 0.89 -1.79
CA ASP A 513 -24.22 1.62 -2.48
C ASP A 513 -23.10 2.06 -1.49
N PRO A 514 -21.83 1.78 -1.79
CA PRO A 514 -20.71 2.16 -0.92
C PRO A 514 -20.45 3.67 -0.89
N GLY A 515 -20.86 4.43 -1.91
CA GLY A 515 -20.79 5.90 -1.94
C GLY A 515 -21.84 6.59 -1.07
N ILE A 516 -22.91 5.89 -0.69
CA ILE A 516 -23.95 6.46 0.17
C ILE A 516 -23.73 6.07 1.63
N ALA A 517 -23.45 7.07 2.47
CA ALA A 517 -23.26 6.87 3.90
C ALA A 517 -24.59 6.63 4.62
N LYS A 518 -25.60 7.47 4.32
CA LYS A 518 -26.95 7.32 4.89
C LYS A 518 -28.02 7.69 3.89
N VAL A 519 -29.18 7.07 4.05
CA VAL A 519 -30.38 7.31 3.25
C VAL A 519 -31.47 7.88 4.15
N VAL A 520 -32.06 8.99 3.77
CA VAL A 520 -33.18 9.62 4.47
C VAL A 520 -34.46 9.41 3.67
N ALA A 521 -35.31 8.52 4.16
CA ALA A 521 -36.62 8.21 3.61
C ALA A 521 -37.67 9.21 4.11
N VAL A 522 -38.45 9.79 3.19
CA VAL A 522 -39.45 10.81 3.52
C VAL A 522 -40.84 10.39 3.08
N ARG A 523 -41.78 10.36 4.02
CA ARG A 523 -43.20 10.07 3.79
C ARG A 523 -44.05 10.96 4.69
N ARG A 524 -45.15 11.50 4.16
CA ARG A 524 -46.04 12.43 4.90
C ARG A 524 -46.66 11.83 6.18
N ASN A 525 -46.93 10.53 6.19
CA ASN A 525 -47.58 9.87 7.32
C ASN A 525 -46.50 9.15 8.14
N ARG A 526 -46.28 9.64 9.36
CA ARG A 526 -45.27 9.11 10.27
C ARG A 526 -45.45 7.62 10.58
N ALA A 527 -46.67 7.19 10.92
CA ALA A 527 -46.93 5.79 11.25
C ALA A 527 -46.59 4.84 10.09
N LYS A 528 -46.97 5.21 8.85
CA LYS A 528 -46.62 4.42 7.66
C LYS A 528 -45.14 4.51 7.27
N LEU A 529 -44.42 5.54 7.72
CA LEU A 529 -42.97 5.62 7.54
C LEU A 529 -42.27 4.69 8.52
N ASP A 530 -42.66 4.75 9.79
CA ASP A 530 -42.09 3.90 10.84
C ASP A 530 -42.38 2.42 10.57
N GLU A 531 -43.57 2.07 10.09
CA GLU A 531 -43.91 0.71 9.64
C GLU A 531 -43.00 0.23 8.51
N LEU A 532 -42.78 1.06 7.48
CA LEU A 532 -41.91 0.73 6.35
C LEU A 532 -40.47 0.51 6.83
N LEU A 533 -39.95 1.38 7.69
CA LEU A 533 -38.59 1.27 8.22
C LEU A 533 -38.42 0.07 9.17
N GLY A 534 -39.46 -0.28 9.92
CA GLY A 534 -39.45 -1.48 10.76
C GLY A 534 -39.36 -2.79 9.96
N GLN A 535 -39.65 -2.76 8.65
CA GLN A 535 -39.51 -3.90 7.75
C GLN A 535 -38.12 -3.98 7.09
N ILE A 536 -37.24 -3.00 7.31
CA ILE A 536 -35.93 -2.91 6.67
C ILE A 536 -34.84 -2.89 7.75
N GLU A 537 -34.13 -4.01 7.91
CA GLU A 537 -33.00 -4.10 8.83
C GLU A 537 -31.72 -3.52 8.20
N ASN A 538 -31.64 -2.19 8.11
CA ASN A 538 -30.45 -1.51 7.62
C ASN A 538 -30.17 -0.20 8.38
N HIS A 539 -29.03 -0.15 9.08
CA HIS A 539 -28.63 0.96 9.94
C HIS A 539 -28.34 2.27 9.19
N LYS A 540 -28.13 2.22 7.86
CA LYS A 540 -27.93 3.41 7.03
C LYS A 540 -29.22 4.16 6.73
N ILE A 541 -30.39 3.55 6.93
CA ILE A 541 -31.68 4.12 6.53
C ILE A 541 -32.35 4.82 7.72
N HIS A 542 -32.75 6.06 7.52
CA HIS A 542 -33.41 6.90 8.51
C HIS A 542 -34.69 7.50 7.96
N GLY A 543 -35.67 7.79 8.83
CA GLY A 543 -36.96 8.35 8.45
C GLY A 543 -37.18 9.78 8.96
N LEU A 544 -37.61 10.68 8.08
CA LEU A 544 -38.15 12.00 8.45
C LEU A 544 -39.56 12.19 7.86
N PRO A 545 -40.59 12.49 8.67
CA PRO A 545 -41.91 12.79 8.14
C PRO A 545 -41.96 14.20 7.56
N ALA A 546 -42.45 14.34 6.33
CA ALA A 546 -42.74 15.65 5.73
C ALA A 546 -43.78 15.52 4.61
N ASP A 547 -44.67 16.51 4.49
CA ASP A 547 -45.57 16.68 3.36
C ASP A 547 -45.02 17.72 2.39
N ALA A 548 -44.43 17.24 1.29
CA ALA A 548 -43.74 18.09 0.32
C ALA A 548 -44.65 19.06 -0.46
N ARG A 549 -45.96 19.07 -0.20
CA ARG A 549 -46.88 20.10 -0.72
C ARG A 549 -46.74 21.44 0.00
N PHE A 550 -46.18 21.44 1.22
CA PHE A 550 -45.97 22.64 2.02
C PHE A 550 -44.51 23.07 1.97
N GLU A 551 -44.29 24.32 1.61
CA GLU A 551 -42.95 24.88 1.43
C GLU A 551 -42.13 24.82 2.73
N GLU A 552 -42.73 25.18 3.86
CA GLU A 552 -42.03 25.25 5.14
C GLU A 552 -41.63 23.86 5.63
N GLU A 553 -42.38 22.81 5.27
CA GLU A 553 -42.00 21.42 5.57
C GLU A 553 -40.82 20.96 4.74
N VAL A 554 -40.74 21.33 3.45
CA VAL A 554 -39.59 20.98 2.60
C VAL A 554 -38.34 21.71 3.08
N VAL A 555 -38.44 22.99 3.44
CA VAL A 555 -37.29 23.74 3.99
C VAL A 555 -36.78 23.07 5.27
N ARG A 556 -37.68 22.79 6.23
CA ARG A 556 -37.33 22.10 7.48
C ARG A 556 -36.72 20.72 7.25
N LEU A 557 -37.25 19.96 6.29
CA LEU A 557 -36.75 18.64 5.94
C LEU A 557 -35.28 18.71 5.52
N PHE A 558 -34.92 19.60 4.60
CA PHE A 558 -33.54 19.74 4.14
C PHE A 558 -32.62 20.23 5.25
N ASP A 559 -33.06 21.20 6.06
CA ASP A 559 -32.30 21.69 7.22
C ASP A 559 -32.05 20.58 8.24
N GLU A 560 -33.07 19.81 8.58
CA GLU A 560 -32.94 18.70 9.53
C GLU A 560 -32.06 17.58 8.97
N THR A 561 -32.19 17.25 7.69
CA THR A 561 -31.34 16.26 7.04
C THR A 561 -29.88 16.65 7.09
N GLU A 562 -29.51 17.86 6.65
CA GLU A 562 -28.11 18.28 6.64
C GLU A 562 -27.54 18.44 8.05
N ARG A 563 -28.35 18.95 9.00
CA ARG A 563 -27.94 19.09 10.40
C ARG A 563 -27.68 17.74 11.08
N ARG A 564 -28.48 16.71 10.79
CA ARG A 564 -28.41 15.41 11.50
C ARG A 564 -27.48 14.40 10.84
N PHE A 565 -27.38 14.45 9.52
CA PHE A 565 -26.75 13.38 8.76
C PHE A 565 -25.54 13.86 7.96
N GLY A 566 -25.51 15.12 7.52
CA GLY A 566 -24.46 15.67 6.66
C GLY A 566 -25.01 16.18 5.33
N PRO A 567 -24.15 16.73 4.45
CA PRO A 567 -24.56 17.35 3.18
C PRO A 567 -25.33 16.37 2.28
N ILE A 568 -26.39 16.86 1.63
CA ILE A 568 -27.20 16.04 0.73
C ILE A 568 -26.54 15.98 -0.65
N ASP A 569 -26.04 14.81 -1.03
CA ASP A 569 -25.35 14.60 -2.31
C ASP A 569 -26.23 14.03 -3.41
N LEU A 570 -27.29 13.31 -3.01
CA LEU A 570 -28.33 12.82 -3.87
C LEU A 570 -29.68 13.23 -3.31
N CYS A 571 -30.51 13.91 -4.09
CA CYS A 571 -31.90 14.12 -3.78
C CYS A 571 -32.78 13.48 -4.85
N VAL A 572 -33.74 12.66 -4.42
CA VAL A 572 -34.69 11.99 -5.31
C VAL A 572 -36.09 12.49 -5.00
N HIS A 573 -36.73 13.15 -5.97
CA HIS A 573 -38.16 13.45 -5.92
C HIS A 573 -38.96 12.31 -6.56
N ASN A 574 -39.63 11.52 -5.73
CA ASN A 574 -40.37 10.32 -6.12
C ASN A 574 -41.89 10.40 -5.86
N ILE A 575 -42.47 11.59 -5.74
CA ILE A 575 -43.91 11.70 -5.48
C ILE A 575 -44.72 11.48 -6.76
N GLY A 576 -45.60 10.47 -6.72
CA GLY A 576 -46.61 10.19 -7.73
C GLY A 576 -47.98 10.80 -7.40
N ALA A 577 -48.76 11.11 -8.43
CA ALA A 577 -50.09 11.73 -8.31
C ALA A 577 -51.07 11.20 -9.36
N ASN A 578 -50.99 9.91 -9.68
CA ASN A 578 -51.80 9.29 -10.73
C ASN A 578 -53.30 9.30 -10.37
N VAL A 579 -54.12 9.91 -11.23
CA VAL A 579 -55.59 9.89 -11.17
C VAL A 579 -56.16 9.82 -12.59
N SER A 580 -57.31 9.16 -12.75
CA SER A 580 -58.01 9.02 -14.03
C SER A 580 -59.44 9.55 -13.94
N PHE A 581 -59.71 10.68 -14.60
CA PHE A 581 -61.02 11.30 -14.75
C PHE A 581 -61.14 11.92 -16.15
N THR A 582 -62.33 11.88 -16.75
CA THR A 582 -62.58 12.69 -17.94
C THR A 582 -62.38 14.17 -17.62
N VAL A 583 -62.14 15.02 -18.63
CA VAL A 583 -61.92 16.45 -18.37
C VAL A 583 -63.15 17.10 -17.73
N GLU A 584 -64.36 16.64 -18.07
CA GLU A 584 -65.63 17.11 -17.54
C GLU A 584 -65.80 16.74 -16.06
N GLU A 585 -65.31 15.58 -15.63
CA GLU A 585 -65.37 15.11 -14.24
C GLU A 585 -64.20 15.61 -13.38
N THR A 586 -63.15 16.15 -14.01
CA THR A 586 -61.95 16.64 -13.31
C THR A 586 -62.24 17.96 -12.61
N THR A 587 -62.66 17.88 -11.34
CA THR A 587 -62.88 19.08 -10.53
C THR A 587 -61.58 19.89 -10.34
N ALA A 588 -61.70 21.21 -10.20
CA ALA A 588 -60.57 22.10 -9.89
C ALA A 588 -59.80 21.67 -8.62
N ARG A 589 -60.48 21.08 -7.64
CA ARG A 589 -59.87 20.51 -6.42
C ARG A 589 -58.95 19.34 -6.74
N VAL A 590 -59.39 18.41 -7.59
CA VAL A 590 -58.59 17.26 -8.03
C VAL A 590 -57.39 17.74 -8.83
N TYR A 591 -57.62 18.60 -9.82
CA TYR A 591 -56.55 19.14 -10.66
C TYR A 591 -55.47 19.85 -9.83
N ARG A 592 -55.88 20.77 -8.94
CA ARG A 592 -54.96 21.49 -8.05
C ARG A 592 -54.17 20.54 -7.16
N LYS A 593 -54.84 19.57 -6.52
CA LYS A 593 -54.18 18.63 -5.62
C LYS A 593 -53.13 17.77 -6.34
N VAL A 594 -53.42 17.32 -7.56
CA VAL A 594 -52.47 16.54 -8.38
C VAL A 594 -51.26 17.39 -8.75
N TRP A 595 -51.50 18.63 -9.17
CA TRP A 595 -50.44 19.58 -9.47
C TRP A 595 -49.59 19.92 -8.25
N GLU A 596 -50.21 20.15 -7.08
CA GLU A 596 -49.50 20.38 -5.81
C GLU A 596 -48.64 19.17 -5.41
N MET A 597 -49.20 17.96 -5.54
CA MET A 597 -48.51 16.71 -5.18
C MET A 597 -47.33 16.41 -6.08
N ALA A 598 -47.43 16.59 -7.39
CA ALA A 598 -46.37 16.22 -8.33
C ALA A 598 -45.53 17.41 -8.78
N GLY A 599 -46.15 18.47 -9.31
CA GLY A 599 -45.44 19.61 -9.89
C GLY A 599 -44.87 20.56 -8.83
N LEU A 600 -45.72 21.09 -7.94
CA LEU A 600 -45.31 22.08 -6.94
C LEU A 600 -44.31 21.51 -5.93
N SER A 601 -44.56 20.29 -5.45
CA SER A 601 -43.63 19.64 -4.53
C SER A 601 -42.25 19.39 -5.17
N ALA A 602 -42.20 19.06 -6.47
CA ALA A 602 -40.94 18.92 -7.19
C ALA A 602 -40.19 20.24 -7.27
N PHE A 603 -40.92 21.35 -7.48
CA PHE A 603 -40.35 22.69 -7.44
C PHE A 603 -39.75 23.03 -6.07
N TYR A 604 -40.47 22.80 -4.97
CA TYR A 604 -39.93 23.07 -3.64
C TYR A 604 -38.67 22.24 -3.34
N THR A 605 -38.70 20.93 -3.64
CA THR A 605 -37.54 20.05 -3.48
C THR A 605 -36.36 20.53 -4.33
N ALA A 606 -36.60 20.84 -5.60
CA ALA A 606 -35.57 21.29 -6.51
C ALA A 606 -34.95 22.64 -6.11
N ARG A 607 -35.77 23.57 -5.63
CA ARG A 607 -35.29 24.88 -5.15
C ARG A 607 -34.35 24.72 -3.96
N GLU A 608 -34.67 23.85 -3.02
CA GLU A 608 -33.82 23.57 -1.87
C GLU A 608 -32.53 22.82 -2.26
N CYS A 609 -32.57 21.96 -3.29
CA CYS A 609 -31.38 21.37 -3.90
C CYS A 609 -30.51 22.44 -4.57
N ALA A 610 -31.10 23.32 -5.38
CA ALA A 610 -30.41 24.41 -6.07
C ALA A 610 -29.67 25.33 -5.09
N LYS A 611 -30.30 25.67 -3.96
CA LYS A 611 -29.68 26.48 -2.90
C LYS A 611 -28.48 25.78 -2.26
N ARG A 612 -28.55 24.48 -2.00
CA ARG A 612 -27.51 23.75 -1.25
C ARG A 612 -26.43 23.18 -2.17
N MET A 613 -26.82 22.28 -3.08
CA MET A 613 -25.91 21.65 -4.05
C MET A 613 -25.28 22.68 -4.98
N GLY A 614 -26.09 23.65 -5.46
CA GLY A 614 -25.59 24.69 -6.36
C GLY A 614 -24.60 25.67 -5.72
N GLN A 615 -24.63 25.84 -4.39
CA GLN A 615 -23.61 26.60 -3.66
C GLN A 615 -22.33 25.80 -3.45
N ARG A 616 -22.43 24.50 -3.18
CA ARG A 616 -21.28 23.61 -3.00
C ARG A 616 -20.56 23.28 -4.30
N GLY A 617 -21.27 23.36 -5.42
CA GLY A 617 -20.72 23.03 -6.74
C GLY A 617 -20.81 21.55 -7.09
N GLU A 618 -21.60 20.78 -6.34
CA GLU A 618 -21.69 19.32 -6.45
C GLU A 618 -23.05 18.79 -5.97
N GLY A 619 -23.51 17.71 -6.58
CA GLY A 619 -24.74 17.01 -6.18
C GLY A 619 -25.47 16.39 -7.36
N THR A 620 -26.48 15.57 -7.05
CA THR A 620 -27.39 15.00 -8.04
C THR A 620 -28.84 15.19 -7.60
N LEU A 621 -29.68 15.73 -8.47
CA LEU A 621 -31.13 15.80 -8.32
C LEU A 621 -31.78 14.87 -9.35
N VAL A 622 -32.49 13.85 -8.87
CA VAL A 622 -33.27 12.95 -9.72
C VAL A 622 -34.76 13.21 -9.50
N ILE A 623 -35.48 13.45 -10.60
CA ILE A 623 -36.93 13.64 -10.59
C ILE A 623 -37.57 12.46 -11.29
N THR A 624 -38.27 11.61 -10.54
CA THR A 624 -39.03 10.51 -11.14
C THR A 624 -40.34 11.01 -11.71
N SER A 625 -40.70 10.42 -12.85
CA SER A 625 -41.79 10.83 -13.71
C SER A 625 -42.37 9.61 -14.42
N ALA A 626 -43.24 9.85 -15.39
CA ALA A 626 -43.86 8.81 -16.20
C ALA A 626 -44.05 9.33 -17.63
N THR A 627 -44.47 8.45 -18.53
CA THR A 627 -44.82 8.77 -19.93
C THR A 627 -45.77 9.95 -20.06
N ALA A 628 -46.58 10.22 -19.04
CA ALA A 628 -47.49 11.37 -19.03
C ALA A 628 -46.76 12.73 -19.05
N SER A 629 -45.43 12.77 -18.86
CA SER A 629 -44.57 13.96 -19.03
C SER A 629 -44.19 14.27 -20.48
N VAL A 630 -44.38 13.30 -21.37
CA VAL A 630 -44.00 13.41 -22.79
C VAL A 630 -45.21 13.26 -23.72
N ARG A 631 -46.30 12.65 -23.24
CA ARG A 631 -47.53 12.42 -23.99
C ARG A 631 -48.78 12.38 -23.09
N GLY A 632 -49.84 13.10 -23.44
CA GLY A 632 -51.13 13.01 -22.76
C GLY A 632 -51.92 11.74 -23.11
N LYS A 633 -52.85 11.34 -22.24
CA LYS A 633 -53.81 10.25 -22.48
C LYS A 633 -55.21 10.68 -22.02
N ALA A 634 -56.25 10.24 -22.73
CA ALA A 634 -57.64 10.46 -22.30
C ALA A 634 -57.83 9.96 -20.86
N GLY A 635 -58.46 10.78 -20.01
CA GLY A 635 -58.62 10.50 -18.59
C GLY A 635 -57.50 11.06 -17.68
N TYR A 636 -56.35 11.48 -18.23
CA TYR A 636 -55.16 11.81 -17.42
C TYR A 636 -54.77 13.30 -17.50
N SER A 637 -55.70 14.21 -17.77
CA SER A 637 -55.41 15.64 -17.98
C SER A 637 -54.68 16.30 -16.80
N ALA A 638 -55.14 16.04 -15.57
CA ALA A 638 -54.50 16.53 -14.35
C ALA A 638 -53.10 15.94 -14.14
N PHE A 639 -52.96 14.62 -14.34
CA PHE A 639 -51.69 13.91 -14.14
C PHE A 639 -50.64 14.31 -15.19
N ALA A 640 -51.03 14.37 -16.47
CA ALA A 640 -50.17 14.78 -17.56
C ALA A 640 -49.69 16.22 -17.39
N GLY A 641 -50.57 17.15 -17.00
CA GLY A 641 -50.19 18.54 -16.72
C GLY A 641 -49.13 18.64 -15.62
N ALA A 642 -49.29 17.90 -14.52
CA ALA A 642 -48.33 17.88 -13.44
C ALA A 642 -46.98 17.22 -13.82
N LEU A 643 -46.99 16.18 -14.65
CA LEU A 643 -45.75 15.52 -15.09
C LEU A 643 -45.00 16.31 -16.17
N HIS A 644 -45.70 17.03 -17.05
CA HIS A 644 -45.07 17.99 -17.95
C HIS A 644 -44.38 19.12 -17.17
N ALA A 645 -44.99 19.58 -16.06
CA ALA A 645 -44.37 20.55 -15.18
C ALA A 645 -43.04 20.03 -14.58
N LYS A 646 -42.98 18.75 -14.17
CA LYS A 646 -41.73 18.12 -13.71
C LYS A 646 -40.64 18.11 -14.79
N ARG A 647 -40.99 17.72 -16.02
CA ARG A 647 -40.04 17.67 -17.14
C ARG A 647 -39.49 19.04 -17.49
N ALA A 648 -40.37 20.03 -17.64
CA ALA A 648 -39.97 21.41 -17.93
C ALA A 648 -39.08 21.98 -16.82
N LEU A 649 -39.42 21.71 -15.56
CA LEU A 649 -38.61 22.09 -14.40
C LEU A 649 -37.20 21.45 -14.47
N ALA A 650 -37.12 20.13 -14.70
CA ALA A 650 -35.84 19.42 -14.80
C ALA A 650 -34.94 20.02 -15.89
N GLN A 651 -35.48 20.27 -17.08
CA GLN A 651 -34.75 20.89 -18.20
C GLN A 651 -34.20 22.28 -17.83
N SER A 652 -35.04 23.12 -17.19
CA SER A 652 -34.60 24.44 -16.73
C SER A 652 -33.46 24.34 -15.71
N LEU A 653 -33.55 23.40 -14.77
CA LEU A 653 -32.55 23.19 -13.72
C LEU A 653 -31.25 22.61 -14.28
N THR A 654 -31.30 21.72 -15.27
CA THR A 654 -30.10 21.22 -15.97
C THR A 654 -29.32 22.38 -16.56
N CYS A 655 -29.99 23.34 -17.23
CA CYS A 655 -29.34 24.52 -17.79
C CYS A 655 -28.76 25.44 -16.71
N GLU A 656 -29.42 25.59 -15.57
CA GLU A 656 -29.00 26.50 -14.50
C GLU A 656 -27.89 25.92 -13.60
N LEU A 657 -28.01 24.64 -13.27
CA LEU A 657 -27.19 23.98 -12.24
C LEU A 657 -26.09 23.09 -12.83
N GLY A 658 -26.24 22.63 -14.07
CA GLY A 658 -25.21 21.87 -14.78
C GLY A 658 -23.86 22.61 -14.83
N PRO A 659 -23.82 23.90 -15.25
CA PRO A 659 -22.60 24.70 -15.21
C PRO A 659 -22.03 24.93 -13.80
N LYS A 660 -22.84 24.72 -12.75
CA LYS A 660 -22.45 24.78 -11.34
C LYS A 660 -22.06 23.41 -10.78
N GLY A 661 -21.87 22.39 -11.61
CA GLY A 661 -21.43 21.06 -11.16
C GLY A 661 -22.52 20.18 -10.53
N VAL A 662 -23.80 20.52 -10.69
CA VAL A 662 -24.92 19.69 -10.18
C VAL A 662 -25.61 18.96 -11.33
N HIS A 663 -25.68 17.63 -11.22
CA HIS A 663 -26.36 16.79 -12.19
C HIS A 663 -27.87 16.78 -11.92
N VAL A 664 -28.67 17.09 -12.93
CA VAL A 664 -30.13 17.01 -12.86
C VAL A 664 -30.63 16.00 -13.86
N ALA A 665 -31.32 14.96 -13.40
CA ALA A 665 -31.84 13.88 -14.22
C ALA A 665 -33.36 13.71 -14.09
N HIS A 666 -34.03 13.62 -15.23
CA HIS A 666 -35.45 13.31 -15.34
C HIS A 666 -35.66 11.85 -15.76
N VAL A 667 -36.30 11.05 -14.92
CA VAL A 667 -36.52 9.61 -15.17
C VAL A 667 -37.97 9.37 -15.57
N VAL A 668 -38.18 9.07 -16.85
CA VAL A 668 -39.48 8.70 -17.43
C VAL A 668 -39.68 7.21 -17.25
N VAL A 669 -40.61 6.82 -16.38
CA VAL A 669 -41.04 5.43 -16.24
C VAL A 669 -42.22 5.18 -17.18
N ASP A 670 -41.97 4.47 -18.28
CA ASP A 670 -42.94 4.11 -19.31
C ASP A 670 -43.45 2.69 -19.14
N GLY A 671 -44.37 2.53 -18.18
CA GLY A 671 -45.08 1.28 -17.98
C GLY A 671 -45.62 1.08 -16.57
N PRO A 672 -46.44 0.05 -16.38
CA PRO A 672 -46.88 -0.38 -15.06
C PRO A 672 -45.67 -0.90 -14.25
N VAL A 673 -45.51 -0.42 -13.03
CA VAL A 673 -44.44 -0.85 -12.12
C VAL A 673 -44.95 -1.99 -11.24
N ASP A 674 -44.12 -2.99 -11.03
CA ASP A 674 -44.43 -4.15 -10.22
C ASP A 674 -44.64 -3.77 -8.74
N THR A 675 -45.88 -3.51 -8.37
CA THR A 675 -46.30 -3.16 -7.01
C THR A 675 -47.56 -3.93 -6.66
N PRO A 676 -47.84 -4.20 -5.36
CA PRO A 676 -49.05 -4.91 -4.96
C PRO A 676 -50.33 -4.30 -5.55
N TRP A 677 -50.45 -2.96 -5.53
CA TRP A 677 -51.58 -2.24 -6.09
C TRP A 677 -51.77 -2.43 -7.60
N VAL A 678 -50.68 -2.54 -8.37
CA VAL A 678 -50.77 -2.80 -9.81
C VAL A 678 -51.12 -4.27 -10.05
N ARG A 679 -50.50 -5.20 -9.32
CA ARG A 679 -50.79 -6.64 -9.43
C ARG A 679 -52.27 -6.94 -9.18
N ASP A 680 -52.89 -6.26 -8.20
CA ASP A 680 -54.32 -6.40 -7.89
C ASP A 680 -55.25 -5.93 -9.03
N GLN A 681 -54.74 -5.15 -9.98
CA GLN A 681 -55.49 -4.60 -11.13
C GLN A 681 -55.27 -5.37 -12.44
N LEU A 682 -54.32 -6.31 -12.47
CA LEU A 682 -54.00 -7.08 -13.66
C LEU A 682 -54.81 -8.39 -13.71
N ALA A 683 -55.25 -8.75 -14.92
CA ALA A 683 -56.13 -9.89 -15.14
C ALA A 683 -55.41 -11.15 -15.67
N SER A 684 -54.15 -11.04 -16.11
CA SER A 684 -53.42 -12.15 -16.77
C SER A 684 -51.94 -12.23 -16.39
N GLU A 685 -51.36 -13.43 -16.46
CA GLU A 685 -49.92 -13.66 -16.23
C GLU A 685 -49.03 -12.96 -17.28
N ASP A 686 -49.52 -12.84 -18.52
CA ASP A 686 -48.84 -12.11 -19.60
C ASP A 686 -48.71 -10.62 -19.31
N ASP A 687 -49.63 -10.03 -18.54
CA ASP A 687 -49.53 -8.64 -18.13
C ASP A 687 -48.60 -8.44 -16.93
N ILE A 688 -48.43 -9.47 -16.11
CA ILE A 688 -47.44 -9.48 -15.01
C ILE A 688 -46.02 -9.50 -15.58
N ALA A 689 -45.77 -10.26 -16.66
CA ALA A 689 -44.47 -10.31 -17.32
C ALA A 689 -44.02 -8.98 -17.94
N LYS A 690 -44.94 -8.02 -18.11
CA LYS A 690 -44.68 -6.67 -18.66
C LYS A 690 -44.37 -5.63 -17.58
N LEU A 691 -44.45 -6.00 -16.30
CA LEU A 691 -44.22 -5.07 -15.20
C LEU A 691 -42.75 -4.69 -15.08
N ILE A 692 -42.49 -3.40 -14.86
CA ILE A 692 -41.14 -2.91 -14.58
C ILE A 692 -40.82 -3.19 -13.10
N PRO A 693 -39.74 -3.92 -12.79
CA PRO A 693 -39.34 -4.12 -11.41
C PRO A 693 -38.95 -2.78 -10.74
N PRO A 694 -39.44 -2.47 -9.53
CA PRO A 694 -39.02 -1.29 -8.76
C PRO A 694 -37.50 -1.17 -8.61
N ARG A 695 -36.81 -2.32 -8.49
CA ARG A 695 -35.34 -2.39 -8.38
C ARG A 695 -34.65 -1.83 -9.61
N THR A 696 -35.17 -2.06 -10.83
CA THR A 696 -34.59 -1.52 -12.07
C THR A 696 -34.61 0.01 -12.09
N ILE A 697 -35.68 0.61 -11.55
CA ILE A 697 -35.76 2.07 -11.41
C ILE A 697 -34.71 2.55 -10.40
N ALA A 698 -34.58 1.87 -9.25
CA ALA A 698 -33.59 2.20 -8.24
C ALA A 698 -32.14 2.07 -8.74
N GLU A 699 -31.83 1.02 -9.49
CA GLU A 699 -30.52 0.82 -10.14
C GLU A 699 -30.21 1.93 -11.15
N THR A 700 -31.22 2.39 -11.90
CA THR A 700 -31.07 3.53 -12.81
C THR A 700 -30.72 4.81 -12.05
N ILE A 701 -31.33 5.05 -10.89
CA ILE A 701 -31.03 6.23 -10.05
C ILE A 701 -29.59 6.17 -9.52
N VAL A 702 -29.14 5.01 -9.05
CA VAL A 702 -27.75 4.80 -8.62
C VAL A 702 -26.79 5.02 -9.79
N PHE A 703 -27.10 4.45 -10.96
CA PHE A 703 -26.31 4.65 -12.17
C PHE A 703 -26.18 6.15 -12.52
N LEU A 704 -27.29 6.89 -12.52
CA LEU A 704 -27.29 8.33 -12.80
C LEU A 704 -26.43 9.11 -11.79
N HIS A 705 -26.55 8.79 -10.50
CA HIS A 705 -25.77 9.45 -9.46
C HIS A 705 -24.25 9.23 -9.60
N ASN A 706 -23.85 8.04 -10.05
CA ASN A 706 -22.46 7.63 -10.21
C ASN A 706 -21.90 7.99 -11.61
N GLN A 707 -22.61 8.76 -12.43
CA GLN A 707 -22.09 9.23 -13.72
C GLN A 707 -20.99 10.29 -13.53
N SER A 708 -19.88 10.11 -14.25
CA SER A 708 -18.81 11.11 -14.30
C SER A 708 -19.31 12.47 -14.82
N PRO A 709 -18.85 13.60 -14.25
CA PRO A 709 -19.15 14.95 -14.75
C PRO A 709 -18.78 15.18 -16.22
N GLY A 710 -17.92 14.34 -16.80
CA GLY A 710 -17.57 14.38 -18.22
C GLY A 710 -18.70 13.98 -19.17
N GLY A 711 -19.79 13.39 -18.67
CA GLY A 711 -20.95 13.00 -19.49
C GLY A 711 -22.16 12.57 -18.68
N TRP A 712 -23.13 13.48 -18.54
CA TRP A 712 -24.37 13.24 -17.80
C TRP A 712 -25.56 12.93 -18.70
N SER A 713 -26.33 11.91 -18.31
CA SER A 713 -27.66 11.64 -18.84
C SER A 713 -28.68 12.50 -18.09
N ASN A 714 -29.25 13.49 -18.77
CA ASN A 714 -30.22 14.42 -18.16
C ASN A 714 -31.68 13.95 -18.28
N GLU A 715 -31.97 13.02 -19.18
CA GLU A 715 -33.28 12.37 -19.31
C GLU A 715 -33.09 10.90 -19.67
N VAL A 716 -33.82 10.01 -18.99
CA VAL A 716 -33.81 8.56 -19.24
C VAL A 716 -35.23 8.07 -19.38
N ASP A 717 -35.47 7.20 -20.35
CA ASP A 717 -36.75 6.53 -20.62
C ASP A 717 -36.60 5.04 -20.29
N LEU A 718 -37.32 4.57 -19.26
CA LEU A 718 -37.33 3.19 -18.78
C LEU A 718 -38.64 2.51 -19.15
N ARG A 719 -38.59 1.37 -19.82
CA ARG A 719 -39.77 0.61 -20.26
C ARG A 719 -39.58 -0.89 -20.10
N GLY A 720 -40.68 -1.64 -20.04
CA GLY A 720 -40.65 -3.10 -20.15
C GLY A 720 -40.23 -3.54 -21.55
N ALA A 721 -39.43 -4.61 -21.66
CA ALA A 721 -38.83 -5.05 -22.93
C ALA A 721 -39.84 -5.35 -24.06
N SER A 722 -41.07 -5.74 -23.70
CA SER A 722 -42.15 -6.08 -24.63
C SER A 722 -43.11 -4.91 -24.92
N MET A 723 -42.84 -3.70 -24.41
CA MET A 723 -43.69 -2.53 -24.60
C MET A 723 -43.28 -1.73 -25.85
N SER A 724 -44.26 -1.35 -26.66
CA SER A 724 -44.06 -0.42 -27.77
C SER A 724 -43.72 0.99 -27.22
N PRO A 725 -42.81 1.73 -27.88
CA PRO A 725 -42.51 3.10 -27.51
C PRO A 725 -43.76 4.00 -27.48
N TRP A 726 -43.76 5.02 -26.64
CA TRP A 726 -44.84 6.02 -26.65
C TRP A 726 -44.88 6.89 -27.93
N TRP A 727 -43.82 6.87 -28.74
CA TRP A 727 -43.72 7.58 -30.02
C TRP A 727 -43.98 6.70 -31.25
N SER A 728 -44.14 5.38 -31.06
CA SER A 728 -44.69 4.47 -32.08
C SER A 728 -46.21 4.43 -31.97
#